data_AF-A0A351F2V9-F1
#
_entry.id   AF-A0A351F2V9-F1
#
_cell.length_a   1.000
_cell.length_b   1.000
_cell.length_c   1.000
_cell.angle_alpha   90.00
_cell.angle_beta   90.00
_cell.angle_gamma   90.00
#
_symmetry.space_group_name_H-M   'P 1'
#
loop_
_entity.id
_entity.type
_entity.pdbx_description
1 polymer ?
#
loop_
_entity_poly.entity_id
_entity_poly.type
_entity_poly.pdbx_seq_one_letter_code
_entity_poly.pdbx_strand_id
1 'polypeptide(L)'
;MYVGMYVMFPVSLQAQDVAGFEKRMQVYMDEYLRENLEKVKEAESVRHHCSPLTEEAFVGITLGQAKTSFIMNNYEEYMITYFSSENRTLADTFICDNGGFEDGFQYYHGYSSFYLPNNTFFDGSDFCYPVGYIDNLPVQFIPSPLPTQNRFEIVTQGLDNLVGINKVKFGNKAARINSPMGHNTQCYNYESGIDRLVKSFKVTSENKDFTVWYAAVLENPTGHINSQPFISIKCDRSPGFDLCFDADSLKCEKEYYDSICTGDSNFDVLNWTCHRIKIPDQFIDSIATLEITIADCGFGGHRGYAYIDGICEPCYGSALGSANLNSINYVSCYEEFVPEYATVCGKFTLPTLNSNCNYSGDPWELLSINVPGFQISNVTINQDSKTFCFNFPITNFGNEDCLDIYLEMFFSDGTDTLPPQESNTIEICQNEYTVIECESVIGPIDTCGVIVDIKISGCQSNGTGGDNDIDQTPNISDDYYYVYLTLYDPDDLGWSIGRELVEPYPNEEDLLDLGYGTGDTINMILGPFLIQEGDWWIHVYLPDCDFTTYIDAPDYCSGCDQFRDLKVGNVECYLTAYGWRFNLYVPNENSNATGYNLNGTIPKNYNIIEPIIVGPISGGCKVYTLSDIDNPLCTSSFTICPPKPCVNCDLDVIVKDVECVYNPKTQTYTGFKVHLDLSDIDPVNEQACVGYSYTPTSFAFTYIGFYSDGSYDFGPFTDDVYMYVRICNRGTDCATCTTSCYKYLYIPKPDCVTQKEIEEGLEKRSIEKELVENQDTKGELIVIPNPFSTDEVIIRSALDVTVYEIFDMSGRFIQKGSFKGREERIKLNVTKGTYFIRYHDKTGKPAIVRMIKL
;
A
#
# COMPACT_ATOMS: atom_id res chain seq x y z
N MET A 1 -71.79 52.14 -0.61
CA MET A 1 -71.82 51.19 -1.74
C MET A 1 -70.55 51.42 -2.55
N TYR A 2 -69.48 50.71 -2.23
CA TYR A 2 -68.36 50.38 -3.14
C TYR A 2 -67.57 49.27 -2.42
N VAL A 3 -67.69 48.07 -2.96
CA VAL A 3 -67.01 46.85 -2.53
C VAL A 3 -65.67 46.85 -3.26
N GLY A 4 -64.55 46.90 -2.54
CA GLY A 4 -63.21 46.73 -3.09
C GLY A 4 -62.79 45.28 -2.90
N MET A 5 -62.75 44.52 -4.00
CA MET A 5 -62.21 43.16 -4.09
C MET A 5 -60.78 43.11 -3.56
N TYR A 6 -60.54 42.26 -2.56
CA TYR A 6 -59.22 41.67 -2.34
C TYR A 6 -58.90 40.79 -3.55
N VAL A 7 -57.89 41.19 -4.33
CA VAL A 7 -57.27 40.32 -5.33
C VAL A 7 -56.31 39.43 -4.56
N MET A 8 -56.71 38.19 -4.28
CA MET A 8 -55.76 37.12 -3.96
C MET A 8 -54.89 36.93 -5.20
N PHE A 9 -53.61 37.30 -5.12
CA PHE A 9 -52.63 36.88 -6.10
C PHE A 9 -52.40 35.37 -5.92
N PRO A 10 -52.35 34.59 -7.01
CA PRO A 10 -52.04 33.17 -6.90
C PRO A 10 -50.60 33.03 -6.38
N VAL A 11 -50.45 32.29 -5.28
CA VAL A 11 -49.16 31.71 -4.86
C VAL A 11 -48.54 31.06 -6.10
N SER A 12 -47.26 31.34 -6.40
CA SER A 12 -46.61 30.62 -7.50
C SER A 12 -46.64 29.12 -7.17
N LEU A 13 -46.99 28.27 -8.15
CA LEU A 13 -47.09 26.82 -7.94
C LEU A 13 -45.85 26.26 -7.22
N GLN A 14 -44.67 26.77 -7.59
CA GLN A 14 -43.38 26.32 -7.08
C GLN A 14 -43.21 26.41 -5.56
N ALA A 15 -43.79 27.39 -4.86
CA ALA A 15 -43.65 27.49 -3.41
C ALA A 15 -44.63 26.62 -2.61
N GLN A 16 -45.80 26.30 -3.18
CA GLN A 16 -46.67 25.24 -2.65
C GLN A 16 -46.06 23.86 -2.89
N ASP A 17 -45.32 23.70 -3.98
CA ASP A 17 -44.64 22.46 -4.34
C ASP A 17 -43.46 22.17 -3.39
N VAL A 18 -42.65 23.16 -2.96
CA VAL A 18 -41.53 22.97 -2.00
C VAL A 18 -42.01 22.52 -0.61
N ALA A 19 -42.88 23.30 0.05
CA ALA A 19 -43.36 22.96 1.39
C ALA A 19 -44.20 21.65 1.38
N GLY A 20 -44.85 21.36 0.25
CA GLY A 20 -45.51 20.10 0.01
C GLY A 20 -44.55 18.93 -0.14
N PHE A 21 -43.44 19.11 -0.84
CA PHE A 21 -42.38 18.11 -1.04
C PHE A 21 -41.68 17.78 0.27
N GLU A 22 -41.25 18.80 1.03
CA GLU A 22 -40.56 18.62 2.32
C GLU A 22 -41.44 17.95 3.36
N LYS A 23 -42.71 18.32 3.44
CA LYS A 23 -43.65 17.66 4.35
C LYS A 23 -43.82 16.18 4.01
N ARG A 24 -43.83 15.81 2.72
CA ARG A 24 -43.90 14.40 2.31
C ARG A 24 -42.59 13.67 2.58
N MET A 25 -41.45 14.33 2.37
CA MET A 25 -40.14 13.79 2.69
C MET A 25 -40.02 13.51 4.19
N GLN A 26 -40.41 14.46 5.04
CA GLN A 26 -40.39 14.30 6.50
C GLN A 26 -41.31 13.16 6.96
N VAL A 27 -42.55 13.10 6.43
CA VAL A 27 -43.48 12.01 6.74
C VAL A 27 -42.91 10.65 6.33
N TYR A 28 -42.27 10.56 5.16
CA TYR A 28 -41.61 9.34 4.70
C TYR A 28 -40.46 8.94 5.62
N MET A 29 -39.61 9.88 6.02
CA MET A 29 -38.51 9.63 6.94
C MET A 29 -39.00 9.17 8.32
N ASP A 30 -40.06 9.78 8.85
CA ASP A 30 -40.67 9.41 10.13
C ASP A 30 -41.29 7.99 10.08
N GLU A 31 -41.97 7.65 8.97
CA GLU A 31 -42.53 6.31 8.74
C GLU A 31 -41.44 5.25 8.59
N TYR A 32 -40.40 5.53 7.82
CA TYR A 32 -39.25 4.64 7.61
C TYR A 32 -38.48 4.37 8.91
N LEU A 33 -38.29 5.40 9.73
CA LEU A 33 -37.68 5.28 11.04
C LEU A 33 -38.51 4.36 11.96
N ARG A 34 -39.83 4.54 11.98
CA ARG A 34 -40.76 3.74 12.80
C ARG A 34 -40.75 2.25 12.43
N GLU A 35 -40.66 1.93 11.14
CA GLU A 35 -40.68 0.54 10.65
C GLU A 35 -39.37 -0.22 10.90
N ASN A 36 -38.26 0.50 11.02
CA ASN A 36 -36.93 -0.09 11.22
C ASN A 36 -36.48 -0.10 12.69
N LEU A 37 -37.13 0.68 13.57
CA LEU A 37 -36.85 0.70 15.02
C LEU A 37 -37.13 -0.63 15.74
N GLU A 38 -38.18 -1.38 15.34
CA GLU A 38 -38.54 -2.65 16.01
C GLU A 38 -37.60 -3.81 15.62
N LYS A 39 -37.05 -3.81 14.40
CA LYS A 39 -36.14 -4.86 13.91
C LYS A 39 -34.79 -4.88 14.66
N VAL A 40 -34.39 -3.76 15.25
CA VAL A 40 -33.14 -3.64 16.02
C VAL A 40 -33.28 -4.19 17.44
N LYS A 41 -34.45 -4.05 18.07
CA LYS A 41 -34.71 -4.65 19.40
C LYS A 41 -34.63 -6.18 19.39
N GLU A 42 -34.92 -6.80 18.25
CA GLU A 42 -34.69 -8.25 18.04
C GLU A 42 -33.20 -8.60 17.83
N ALA A 43 -32.41 -7.70 17.23
CA ALA A 43 -30.98 -7.90 16.98
C ALA A 43 -30.09 -7.75 18.23
N GLU A 44 -30.52 -6.99 19.24
CA GLU A 44 -29.85 -6.86 20.55
C GLU A 44 -29.86 -8.18 21.35
N SER A 45 -30.79 -9.10 21.07
CA SER A 45 -30.90 -10.39 21.76
C SER A 45 -29.80 -11.40 21.40
N VAL A 46 -29.00 -11.16 20.35
CA VAL A 46 -28.13 -12.19 19.75
C VAL A 46 -26.63 -11.84 19.74
N ARG A 47 -26.21 -10.62 20.14
CA ARG A 47 -24.79 -10.23 20.12
C ARG A 47 -24.22 -9.98 21.52
N HIS A 48 -23.30 -10.84 21.94
CA HIS A 48 -22.37 -10.57 23.03
C HIS A 48 -21.04 -10.07 22.42
N HIS A 49 -20.60 -8.88 22.83
CA HIS A 49 -19.25 -8.29 22.64
C HIS A 49 -19.00 -7.21 21.55
N CYS A 50 -19.90 -6.25 21.38
CA CYS A 50 -19.52 -4.87 21.04
C CYS A 50 -20.44 -3.92 21.82
N SER A 51 -19.94 -2.76 22.25
CA SER A 51 -20.76 -1.74 22.92
C SER A 51 -21.99 -1.39 22.06
N PRO A 52 -23.20 -1.29 22.65
CA PRO A 52 -24.40 -1.00 21.88
C PRO A 52 -24.30 0.39 21.24
N LEU A 53 -24.67 0.48 19.95
CA LEU A 53 -24.93 1.75 19.28
C LEU A 53 -25.95 2.52 20.12
N THR A 54 -25.71 3.82 20.36
CA THR A 54 -26.71 4.65 21.03
C THR A 54 -27.94 4.78 20.13
N GLU A 55 -29.13 4.88 20.75
CA GLU A 55 -30.40 5.04 20.02
C GLU A 55 -30.36 6.24 19.05
N GLU A 56 -29.62 7.30 19.42
CA GLU A 56 -29.41 8.50 18.60
C GLU A 56 -28.57 8.24 17.34
N ALA A 57 -27.48 7.45 17.44
CA ALA A 57 -26.65 7.12 16.28
C ALA A 57 -27.41 6.28 15.24
N PHE A 58 -28.25 5.35 15.70
CA PHE A 58 -29.10 4.54 14.82
C PHE A 58 -30.17 5.39 14.10
N VAL A 59 -30.76 6.34 14.82
CA VAL A 59 -31.75 7.27 14.26
C VAL A 59 -31.12 8.11 13.14
N GLY A 60 -29.90 8.62 13.35
CA GLY A 60 -29.15 9.38 12.34
C GLY A 60 -28.92 8.59 11.05
N ILE A 61 -28.40 7.36 11.16
CA ILE A 61 -28.14 6.46 10.01
C ILE A 61 -29.44 6.17 9.23
N THR A 62 -30.51 5.86 9.95
CA THR A 62 -31.80 5.46 9.35
C THR A 62 -32.47 6.63 8.62
N LEU A 63 -32.37 7.85 9.17
CA LEU A 63 -32.93 9.05 8.57
C LEU A 63 -32.15 9.48 7.30
N GLY A 64 -30.82 9.37 7.31
CA GLY A 64 -29.99 9.65 6.14
C GLY A 64 -30.36 8.79 4.92
N GLN A 65 -30.48 7.47 5.13
CA GLN A 65 -30.91 6.53 4.08
C GLN A 65 -32.32 6.82 3.54
N ALA A 66 -33.24 7.17 4.44
CA ALA A 66 -34.62 7.49 4.07
C ALA A 66 -34.69 8.78 3.22
N LYS A 67 -33.93 9.82 3.59
CA LYS A 67 -33.88 11.09 2.85
C LYS A 67 -33.40 10.88 1.42
N THR A 68 -32.27 10.18 1.25
CA THR A 68 -31.69 9.89 -0.07
C THR A 68 -32.66 9.09 -0.93
N SER A 69 -33.28 8.05 -0.35
CA SER A 69 -34.27 7.22 -1.05
C SER A 69 -35.48 8.04 -1.52
N PHE A 70 -35.98 8.96 -0.69
CA PHE A 70 -37.13 9.80 -1.05
C PHE A 70 -36.79 10.76 -2.19
N ILE A 71 -35.63 11.45 -2.14
CA ILE A 71 -35.21 12.41 -3.17
C ILE A 71 -35.04 11.70 -4.51
N MET A 72 -34.38 10.53 -4.53
CA MET A 72 -34.14 9.78 -5.77
C MET A 72 -35.45 9.27 -6.40
N ASN A 73 -36.40 8.81 -5.57
CA ASN A 73 -37.71 8.35 -6.05
C ASN A 73 -38.61 9.49 -6.57
N ASN A 74 -38.30 10.75 -6.24
CA ASN A 74 -39.05 11.93 -6.67
C ASN A 74 -38.16 12.93 -7.42
N TYR A 75 -37.14 12.43 -8.13
CA TYR A 75 -36.09 13.25 -8.73
C TYR A 75 -36.62 14.35 -9.68
N GLU A 76 -37.57 14.04 -10.56
CA GLU A 76 -38.13 15.05 -11.48
C GLU A 76 -38.79 16.22 -10.74
N GLU A 77 -39.55 15.92 -9.68
CA GLU A 77 -40.17 16.92 -8.83
C GLU A 77 -39.13 17.71 -8.06
N TYR A 78 -38.10 17.04 -7.49
CA TYR A 78 -36.97 17.69 -6.83
C TYR A 78 -36.27 18.68 -7.76
N MET A 79 -35.99 18.27 -9.01
CA MET A 79 -35.33 19.12 -10.00
C MET A 79 -36.15 20.37 -10.34
N ILE A 80 -37.47 20.22 -10.53
CA ILE A 80 -38.36 21.36 -10.79
C ILE A 80 -38.46 22.28 -9.57
N THR A 81 -38.47 21.69 -8.38
CA THR A 81 -38.67 22.39 -7.11
C THR A 81 -37.43 23.20 -6.72
N TYR A 82 -36.23 22.65 -6.89
CA TYR A 82 -34.99 23.21 -6.34
C TYR A 82 -34.01 23.77 -7.39
N PHE A 83 -34.16 23.47 -8.69
CA PHE A 83 -33.31 24.00 -9.76
C PHE A 83 -34.15 24.76 -10.81
N SER A 84 -34.04 26.09 -10.87
CA SER A 84 -34.77 26.89 -11.85
C SER A 84 -34.18 26.73 -13.26
N SER A 85 -35.04 26.72 -14.29
CA SER A 85 -34.66 26.52 -15.69
C SER A 85 -34.01 27.73 -16.36
N GLU A 86 -33.41 28.65 -15.61
CA GLU A 86 -32.83 29.87 -16.18
C GLU A 86 -31.42 29.60 -16.73
N ASN A 87 -31.35 29.51 -18.07
CA ASN A 87 -30.14 29.56 -18.89
C ASN A 87 -29.00 28.63 -18.45
N ARG A 88 -29.20 27.32 -18.62
CA ARG A 88 -28.10 26.36 -18.81
C ARG A 88 -27.37 26.69 -20.12
N THR A 89 -26.42 27.63 -20.07
CA THR A 89 -25.54 27.89 -21.21
C THR A 89 -24.63 26.67 -21.41
N LEU A 90 -24.74 26.06 -22.58
CA LEU A 90 -23.83 25.02 -23.10
C LEU A 90 -22.41 25.58 -23.19
N ALA A 91 -21.67 25.51 -22.09
CA ALA A 91 -20.22 25.63 -22.12
C ALA A 91 -19.65 24.31 -21.59
N ASP A 92 -19.03 23.55 -22.50
CA ASP A 92 -18.19 22.39 -22.15
C ASP A 92 -16.95 22.91 -21.41
N THR A 93 -17.09 23.19 -20.12
CA THR A 93 -15.97 23.63 -19.28
C THR A 93 -15.51 22.52 -18.36
N PHE A 94 -14.19 22.44 -18.16
CA PHE A 94 -13.58 21.46 -17.29
C PHE A 94 -13.79 21.88 -15.82
N ILE A 95 -14.25 20.95 -14.97
CA ILE A 95 -14.50 21.22 -13.55
C ILE A 95 -13.24 21.06 -12.68
N CYS A 96 -12.29 20.23 -13.11
CA CYS A 96 -11.12 19.81 -12.34
C CYS A 96 -9.85 20.64 -12.62
N ASP A 97 -9.93 21.95 -12.38
CA ASP A 97 -8.85 22.91 -12.63
C ASP A 97 -8.46 23.71 -11.37
N ASN A 98 -8.47 23.08 -10.19
CA ASN A 98 -8.44 23.78 -8.90
C ASN A 98 -9.58 24.83 -8.79
N GLY A 99 -10.72 24.51 -9.38
CA GLY A 99 -11.83 25.44 -9.57
C GLY A 99 -11.53 26.61 -10.52
N GLY A 100 -10.37 26.69 -11.19
CA GLY A 100 -10.05 27.70 -12.21
C GLY A 100 -9.72 29.08 -11.66
N PHE A 101 -9.59 29.22 -10.33
CA PHE A 101 -9.44 30.51 -9.66
C PHE A 101 -8.09 31.20 -9.94
N GLU A 102 -7.10 30.45 -10.40
CA GLU A 102 -5.82 31.01 -10.88
C GLU A 102 -6.01 31.97 -12.07
N ASP A 103 -7.02 31.71 -12.90
CA ASP A 103 -7.44 32.55 -14.03
C ASP A 103 -8.64 33.46 -13.67
N GLY A 104 -8.98 33.53 -12.38
CA GLY A 104 -10.06 34.33 -11.83
C GLY A 104 -11.41 33.62 -11.89
N PHE A 105 -12.48 34.33 -12.24
CA PHE A 105 -13.84 33.77 -12.34
C PHE A 105 -14.17 33.26 -13.76
N GLN A 106 -13.17 32.81 -14.51
CA GLN A 106 -13.39 32.29 -15.85
C GLN A 106 -14.35 31.08 -15.76
N TYR A 107 -15.44 31.12 -16.55
CA TYR A 107 -16.51 30.10 -16.57
C TYR A 107 -17.44 30.04 -15.36
N TYR A 108 -17.38 31.02 -14.46
CA TYR A 108 -18.35 31.17 -13.39
C TYR A 108 -19.41 32.21 -13.70
N HIS A 109 -20.58 32.02 -13.11
CA HIS A 109 -21.65 32.99 -13.06
C HIS A 109 -21.95 33.34 -11.59
N GLY A 110 -22.01 34.63 -11.31
CA GLY A 110 -22.35 35.15 -9.99
C GLY A 110 -23.82 35.51 -9.96
N TYR A 111 -24.49 35.21 -8.87
CA TYR A 111 -25.86 35.63 -8.61
C TYR A 111 -25.95 36.16 -7.19
N SER A 112 -26.68 37.23 -7.00
CA SER A 112 -26.94 37.77 -5.66
C SER A 112 -28.42 38.04 -5.46
N SER A 113 -28.83 38.02 -4.21
CA SER A 113 -30.10 38.62 -3.81
C SER A 113 -29.85 39.91 -3.03
N PHE A 114 -30.62 40.94 -3.34
CA PHE A 114 -30.57 42.22 -2.62
C PHE A 114 -31.96 42.89 -2.53
N TYR A 115 -32.19 43.49 -1.36
CA TYR A 115 -33.12 44.57 -1.00
C TYR A 115 -34.22 44.99 -2.02
N LEU A 116 -35.11 44.06 -2.36
CA LEU A 116 -36.49 44.36 -2.78
C LEU A 116 -37.43 43.82 -1.70
N PRO A 117 -38.61 44.41 -1.45
CA PRO A 117 -39.54 43.96 -0.41
C PRO A 117 -39.85 42.45 -0.47
N ASN A 118 -39.71 41.83 -1.65
CA ASN A 118 -40.03 40.42 -1.89
C ASN A 118 -38.78 39.51 -1.98
N ASN A 119 -37.56 40.03 -1.78
CA ASN A 119 -36.29 39.31 -2.04
C ASN A 119 -35.29 39.31 -0.87
N THR A 120 -35.60 39.93 0.27
CA THR A 120 -34.73 39.86 1.46
C THR A 120 -34.91 38.51 2.13
N PHE A 121 -33.82 37.75 2.22
CA PHE A 121 -33.75 36.54 3.05
C PHE A 121 -34.24 36.86 4.44
N PHE A 122 -35.12 36.02 4.98
CA PHE A 122 -35.65 36.16 6.31
C PHE A 122 -35.53 34.86 7.11
N ASP A 123 -35.78 33.73 6.44
CA ASP A 123 -35.93 32.41 7.05
C ASP A 123 -35.47 31.32 6.06
N GLY A 124 -35.17 30.12 6.55
CA GLY A 124 -34.72 28.98 5.75
C GLY A 124 -33.20 28.69 5.77
N SER A 125 -32.45 29.16 6.77
CA SER A 125 -31.02 28.81 6.93
C SER A 125 -30.77 27.34 7.23
N ASP A 126 -31.61 26.70 8.06
CA ASP A 126 -31.44 25.31 8.53
C ASP A 126 -31.49 24.31 7.37
N PHE A 127 -32.16 24.70 6.27
CA PHE A 127 -32.32 23.91 5.05
C PHE A 127 -31.62 24.56 3.84
N CYS A 128 -30.91 25.66 4.06
CA CYS A 128 -30.23 26.46 3.04
C CYS A 128 -31.14 26.78 1.85
N TYR A 129 -32.39 27.07 2.17
CA TYR A 129 -33.43 27.43 1.24
C TYR A 129 -34.00 28.79 1.65
N PRO A 130 -33.28 29.87 1.31
CA PRO A 130 -33.65 31.18 1.78
C PRO A 130 -35.01 31.60 1.22
N VAL A 131 -35.93 31.97 2.10
CA VAL A 131 -37.25 32.51 1.74
C VAL A 131 -37.37 33.98 2.11
N GLY A 132 -38.18 34.69 1.34
CA GLY A 132 -38.43 36.12 1.48
C GLY A 132 -39.51 36.47 2.53
N TYR A 133 -39.31 37.57 3.26
CA TYR A 133 -40.15 38.03 4.37
C TYR A 133 -41.65 38.21 4.04
N ILE A 134 -42.00 38.68 2.83
CA ILE A 134 -43.38 39.12 2.53
C ILE A 134 -44.28 37.98 2.06
N ASP A 135 -43.76 37.04 1.28
CA ASP A 135 -44.57 36.03 0.59
C ASP A 135 -44.22 34.58 1.00
N ASN A 136 -43.20 34.38 1.85
CA ASN A 136 -42.62 33.07 2.19
C ASN A 136 -42.20 32.26 0.95
N LEU A 137 -41.89 32.98 -0.14
CA LEU A 137 -41.46 32.43 -1.42
C LEU A 137 -39.93 32.31 -1.46
N PRO A 138 -39.40 31.43 -2.31
CA PRO A 138 -37.95 31.31 -2.49
C PRO A 138 -37.34 32.63 -2.93
N VAL A 139 -36.21 32.99 -2.35
CA VAL A 139 -35.48 34.21 -2.73
C VAL A 139 -35.10 34.13 -4.22
N GLN A 140 -35.42 35.18 -4.98
CA GLN A 140 -35.04 35.27 -6.39
C GLN A 140 -33.61 35.77 -6.53
N PHE A 141 -32.80 35.00 -7.25
CA PHE A 141 -31.41 35.32 -7.58
C PHE A 141 -31.33 36.20 -8.83
N ILE A 142 -30.55 37.27 -8.75
CA ILE A 142 -30.32 38.20 -9.87
C ILE A 142 -28.85 38.05 -10.31
N PRO A 143 -28.55 37.96 -11.63
CA PRO A 143 -27.18 37.91 -12.10
C PRO A 143 -26.33 39.09 -11.58
N SER A 144 -25.18 38.76 -11.02
CA SER A 144 -24.19 39.69 -10.49
C SER A 144 -22.89 39.60 -11.30
N PRO A 145 -22.24 40.74 -11.65
CA PRO A 145 -20.97 40.70 -12.35
C PRO A 145 -19.89 40.03 -11.49
N LEU A 146 -18.90 39.41 -12.14
CA LEU A 146 -17.75 38.80 -11.48
C LEU A 146 -16.45 39.44 -11.99
N PRO A 147 -15.53 39.87 -11.12
CA PRO A 147 -15.67 39.97 -9.66
C PRO A 147 -16.61 41.13 -9.26
N THR A 148 -17.16 41.07 -8.03
CA THR A 148 -17.89 42.19 -7.40
C THR A 148 -17.36 42.40 -5.99
N GLN A 149 -16.95 43.63 -5.68
CA GLN A 149 -16.43 43.98 -4.36
C GLN A 149 -17.43 43.62 -3.25
N ASN A 150 -16.91 43.08 -2.14
CA ASN A 150 -17.69 42.64 -0.98
C ASN A 150 -18.75 41.56 -1.30
N ARG A 151 -18.63 40.85 -2.42
CA ARG A 151 -19.54 39.73 -2.80
C ARG A 151 -18.79 38.56 -3.41
N PHE A 152 -18.01 38.81 -4.46
CA PHE A 152 -17.24 37.81 -5.18
C PHE A 152 -15.84 38.34 -5.48
N GLU A 153 -14.85 37.85 -4.75
CA GLU A 153 -13.46 38.30 -4.89
C GLU A 153 -12.52 37.12 -5.09
N ILE A 154 -11.51 37.31 -5.92
CA ILE A 154 -10.37 36.40 -5.98
C ILE A 154 -9.35 36.87 -4.95
N VAL A 155 -9.06 36.02 -3.98
CA VAL A 155 -8.10 36.30 -2.91
C VAL A 155 -6.79 35.59 -3.20
N THR A 156 -5.69 36.13 -2.65
CA THR A 156 -4.36 35.52 -2.73
C THR A 156 -3.96 34.95 -1.37
N GLN A 157 -2.86 34.17 -1.36
CA GLN A 157 -2.25 33.64 -0.15
C GLN A 157 -2.13 34.67 0.98
N GLY A 158 -2.27 34.19 2.21
CA GLY A 158 -2.26 34.98 3.43
C GLY A 158 -3.39 34.57 4.36
N LEU A 159 -3.39 35.14 5.57
CA LEU A 159 -4.40 34.87 6.58
C LEU A 159 -5.63 35.76 6.38
N ASP A 160 -6.78 35.25 6.78
CA ASP A 160 -7.98 36.02 7.03
C ASP A 160 -7.71 36.99 8.18
N ASN A 161 -8.04 38.27 7.99
CA ASN A 161 -7.70 39.33 8.95
C ASN A 161 -8.57 39.31 10.22
N LEU A 162 -9.71 38.62 10.20
CA LEU A 162 -10.63 38.50 11.33
C LEU A 162 -10.34 37.23 12.13
N VAL A 163 -10.32 36.08 11.46
CA VAL A 163 -10.27 34.77 12.13
C VAL A 163 -8.93 34.05 12.02
N GLY A 164 -8.01 34.54 11.19
CA GLY A 164 -6.65 34.01 11.10
C GLY A 164 -6.48 32.69 10.33
N ILE A 165 -7.50 32.20 9.64
CA ILE A 165 -7.39 31.01 8.78
C ILE A 165 -6.72 31.36 7.45
N ASN A 166 -6.07 30.39 6.78
CA ASN A 166 -5.52 30.62 5.44
C ASN A 166 -6.64 30.90 4.44
N LYS A 167 -6.47 31.91 3.58
CA LYS A 167 -7.47 32.27 2.55
C LYS A 167 -7.41 31.44 1.27
N VAL A 168 -6.30 30.72 1.07
CA VAL A 168 -6.03 29.88 -0.11
C VAL A 168 -5.55 28.53 0.39
N LYS A 169 -6.07 27.44 -0.19
CA LYS A 169 -5.69 26.06 0.15
C LYS A 169 -4.71 25.48 -0.85
N PHE A 170 -4.97 25.68 -2.15
CA PHE A 170 -4.19 25.17 -3.26
C PHE A 170 -3.77 26.31 -4.18
N GLY A 171 -2.60 26.18 -4.80
CA GLY A 171 -2.09 27.22 -5.69
C GLY A 171 -1.84 28.56 -4.98
N ASN A 172 -2.19 29.66 -5.67
CA ASN A 172 -1.96 31.03 -5.22
C ASN A 172 -3.24 31.83 -5.02
N LYS A 173 -4.37 31.37 -5.57
CA LYS A 173 -5.65 32.09 -5.57
C LYS A 173 -6.83 31.18 -5.23
N ALA A 174 -7.79 31.75 -4.51
CA ALA A 174 -9.08 31.13 -4.18
C ALA A 174 -10.22 32.14 -4.39
N ALA A 175 -11.47 31.65 -4.45
CA ALA A 175 -12.64 32.53 -4.47
C ALA A 175 -13.13 32.79 -3.04
N ARG A 176 -13.39 34.06 -2.71
CA ARG A 176 -14.20 34.45 -1.55
C ARG A 176 -15.61 34.77 -2.03
N ILE A 177 -16.60 34.10 -1.44
CA ILE A 177 -18.03 34.37 -1.65
C ILE A 177 -18.58 35.04 -0.40
N ASN A 178 -19.39 36.07 -0.61
CA ASN A 178 -19.81 37.04 0.38
C ASN A 178 -18.58 37.74 1.04
N SER A 179 -18.76 38.41 2.17
CA SER A 179 -17.75 39.30 2.72
C SER A 179 -17.83 39.46 4.24
N PRO A 180 -16.68 39.66 4.92
CA PRO A 180 -16.68 40.17 6.29
C PRO A 180 -17.22 41.61 6.40
N MET A 181 -17.40 42.32 5.28
CA MET A 181 -17.93 43.70 5.27
C MET A 181 -19.30 43.74 4.61
N GLY A 182 -20.11 44.74 4.97
CA GLY A 182 -21.39 44.99 4.30
C GLY A 182 -21.22 45.22 2.78
N HIS A 183 -22.21 44.78 2.00
CA HIS A 183 -22.14 44.88 0.55
C HIS A 183 -22.12 46.33 0.03
N ASN A 184 -22.84 47.23 0.71
CA ASN A 184 -22.97 48.65 0.34
C ASN A 184 -22.45 49.61 1.42
N THR A 185 -22.07 49.10 2.59
CA THR A 185 -21.64 49.90 3.74
C THR A 185 -20.44 49.24 4.42
N GLN A 186 -19.65 50.03 5.16
CA GLN A 186 -18.43 49.53 5.78
C GLN A 186 -18.72 48.49 6.87
N CYS A 187 -19.70 48.76 7.76
CA CYS A 187 -20.08 47.93 8.92
C CYS A 187 -21.53 48.20 9.38
N TYR A 188 -22.14 47.24 10.09
CA TYR A 188 -23.41 47.34 10.84
C TYR A 188 -24.72 47.57 10.06
N ASN A 189 -24.77 47.24 8.77
CA ASN A 189 -26.02 47.09 8.02
C ASN A 189 -25.87 45.94 7.03
N TYR A 190 -25.63 44.72 7.53
CA TYR A 190 -25.61 43.52 6.69
C TYR A 190 -27.04 43.28 6.20
N GLU A 191 -27.25 43.29 4.89
CA GLU A 191 -28.55 43.54 4.23
C GLU A 191 -29.31 42.23 3.93
N SER A 192 -29.14 41.21 4.79
CA SER A 192 -29.62 39.85 4.55
C SER A 192 -29.17 39.32 3.18
N GLY A 193 -27.92 39.64 2.84
CA GLY A 193 -27.35 39.37 1.52
C GLY A 193 -27.11 37.88 1.29
N ILE A 194 -27.36 37.44 0.06
CA ILE A 194 -27.06 36.07 -0.37
C ILE A 194 -26.30 36.15 -1.67
N ASP A 195 -25.16 35.48 -1.72
CA ASP A 195 -24.31 35.38 -2.90
C ASP A 195 -24.16 33.90 -3.29
N ARG A 196 -24.41 33.62 -4.58
CA ARG A 196 -24.30 32.31 -5.19
C ARG A 196 -23.32 32.33 -6.35
N LEU A 197 -22.33 31.46 -6.30
CA LEU A 197 -21.40 31.19 -7.38
C LEU A 197 -21.82 29.90 -8.10
N VAL A 198 -21.91 29.94 -9.42
CA VAL A 198 -22.41 28.84 -10.25
C VAL A 198 -21.39 28.47 -11.33
N LYS A 199 -21.11 27.18 -11.49
CA LYS A 199 -20.32 26.61 -12.60
C LYS A 199 -21.07 25.43 -13.21
N SER A 200 -21.15 25.38 -14.53
CA SER A 200 -21.66 24.21 -15.25
C SER A 200 -20.49 23.47 -15.88
N PHE A 201 -20.59 22.15 -15.99
CA PHE A 201 -19.53 21.33 -16.57
C PHE A 201 -20.10 20.05 -17.19
N LYS A 202 -19.33 19.49 -18.13
CA LYS A 202 -19.66 18.18 -18.70
C LYS A 202 -19.22 17.09 -17.74
N VAL A 203 -20.15 16.20 -17.41
CA VAL A 203 -19.87 15.01 -16.59
C VAL A 203 -19.14 13.97 -17.44
N THR A 204 -18.02 13.49 -16.93
CA THR A 204 -17.22 12.40 -17.49
C THR A 204 -17.00 11.34 -16.42
N SER A 205 -16.55 10.15 -16.81
CA SER A 205 -16.14 9.13 -15.85
C SER A 205 -15.03 9.60 -14.90
N GLU A 206 -14.18 10.52 -15.35
CA GLU A 206 -13.07 11.07 -14.56
C GLU A 206 -13.49 12.13 -13.54
N ASN A 207 -14.63 12.80 -13.74
CA ASN A 207 -15.07 13.93 -12.91
C ASN A 207 -16.45 13.74 -12.27
N LYS A 208 -17.09 12.57 -12.46
CA LYS A 208 -18.36 12.21 -11.82
C LYS A 208 -18.24 12.21 -10.30
N ASP A 209 -17.06 11.85 -9.80
CA ASP A 209 -16.68 11.91 -8.38
C ASP A 209 -15.67 13.03 -8.19
N PHE A 210 -16.11 14.12 -7.57
CA PHE A 210 -15.25 15.28 -7.38
C PHE A 210 -15.38 15.87 -5.98
N THR A 211 -14.38 16.65 -5.62
CA THR A 211 -14.29 17.34 -4.33
C THR A 211 -14.52 18.83 -4.52
N VAL A 212 -15.00 19.50 -3.47
CA VAL A 212 -15.00 20.96 -3.34
C VAL A 212 -14.37 21.31 -2.00
N TRP A 213 -13.23 21.99 -2.01
CA TRP A 213 -12.62 22.48 -0.76
C TRP A 213 -13.19 23.84 -0.38
N TYR A 214 -13.52 23.98 0.89
CA TYR A 214 -14.08 25.22 1.42
C TYR A 214 -13.63 25.49 2.85
N ALA A 215 -13.62 26.76 3.22
CA ALA A 215 -13.50 27.23 4.60
C ALA A 215 -14.59 28.29 4.83
N ALA A 216 -15.25 28.26 5.98
CA ALA A 216 -16.41 29.11 6.26
C ALA A 216 -16.24 29.88 7.56
N VAL A 217 -16.73 31.12 7.57
CA VAL A 217 -16.77 32.00 8.73
C VAL A 217 -18.20 32.51 8.85
N LEU A 218 -18.91 32.00 9.86
CA LEU A 218 -20.32 32.28 10.08
C LEU A 218 -20.47 32.94 11.44
N GLU A 219 -21.01 34.16 11.48
CA GLU A 219 -21.34 34.79 12.75
C GLU A 219 -22.53 34.07 13.39
N ASN A 220 -22.45 33.76 14.69
CA ASN A 220 -23.48 33.01 15.40
C ASN A 220 -24.18 33.87 16.45
N PRO A 221 -25.25 34.59 16.06
CA PRO A 221 -26.01 35.37 17.02
C PRO A 221 -26.92 34.49 17.87
N THR A 222 -26.89 34.70 19.18
CA THR A 222 -27.76 33.99 20.12
C THR A 222 -29.24 34.32 19.89
N GLY A 223 -30.08 33.29 19.85
CA GLY A 223 -31.55 33.42 19.86
C GLY A 223 -32.24 33.49 18.49
N HIS A 224 -31.52 33.22 17.40
CA HIS A 224 -32.08 33.08 16.05
C HIS A 224 -32.12 31.60 15.67
N ILE A 225 -33.24 31.14 15.11
CA ILE A 225 -33.42 29.78 14.57
C ILE A 225 -33.80 29.95 13.11
N ASN A 226 -33.21 29.18 12.20
CA ASN A 226 -33.57 29.16 10.78
C ASN A 226 -33.37 30.50 10.03
N SER A 227 -32.63 31.44 10.61
CA SER A 227 -32.28 32.72 9.98
C SER A 227 -30.78 33.02 10.07
N GLN A 228 -29.95 32.04 10.45
CA GLN A 228 -28.53 32.24 10.67
C GLN A 228 -27.75 32.39 9.36
N PRO A 229 -26.54 32.99 9.39
CA PRO A 229 -25.61 32.89 8.27
C PRO A 229 -25.37 31.42 7.92
N PHE A 230 -25.40 31.08 6.63
CA PHE A 230 -25.31 29.69 6.17
C PHE A 230 -24.44 29.52 4.94
N ILE A 231 -24.04 28.28 4.69
CA ILE A 231 -23.37 27.84 3.48
C ILE A 231 -24.11 26.64 2.87
N SER A 232 -24.14 26.60 1.54
CA SER A 232 -24.65 25.46 0.81
C SER A 232 -23.83 25.18 -0.44
N ILE A 233 -23.59 23.90 -0.69
CA ILE A 233 -22.95 23.39 -1.92
C ILE A 233 -23.88 22.34 -2.50
N LYS A 234 -24.41 22.58 -3.70
CA LYS A 234 -25.40 21.71 -4.36
C LYS A 234 -24.97 21.33 -5.77
N CYS A 235 -25.35 20.13 -6.20
CA CYS A 235 -25.14 19.68 -7.58
C CYS A 235 -26.41 19.07 -8.16
N ASP A 236 -26.88 19.60 -9.28
CA ASP A 236 -28.16 19.19 -9.88
C ASP A 236 -28.19 17.72 -10.37
N ARG A 237 -27.02 17.12 -10.60
CA ARG A 237 -26.87 15.69 -10.93
C ARG A 237 -26.52 14.81 -9.74
N SER A 238 -26.40 15.37 -8.54
CA SER A 238 -26.02 14.65 -7.33
C SER A 238 -26.75 15.20 -6.09
N PRO A 239 -28.08 15.27 -6.09
CA PRO A 239 -28.83 15.95 -5.03
C PRO A 239 -28.79 15.24 -3.68
N GLY A 240 -28.46 13.95 -3.66
CA GLY A 240 -28.24 13.18 -2.42
C GLY A 240 -26.99 13.62 -1.65
N PHE A 241 -26.09 14.36 -2.29
CA PHE A 241 -24.84 14.86 -1.72
C PHE A 241 -24.88 16.38 -1.53
N ASP A 242 -26.05 17.00 -1.48
CA ASP A 242 -26.16 18.43 -1.21
C ASP A 242 -25.70 18.75 0.22
N LEU A 243 -24.71 19.63 0.35
CA LEU A 243 -24.24 20.15 1.64
C LEU A 243 -25.09 21.36 2.04
N CYS A 244 -25.52 21.36 3.30
CA CYS A 244 -26.19 22.49 3.91
C CYS A 244 -25.95 22.49 5.43
N PHE A 245 -25.49 23.62 5.94
CA PHE A 245 -25.48 23.91 7.37
C PHE A 245 -25.40 25.43 7.61
N ASP A 246 -25.82 25.85 8.79
CA ASP A 246 -25.74 27.24 9.25
C ASP A 246 -24.83 27.39 10.48
N ALA A 247 -24.73 28.61 11.01
CA ALA A 247 -23.84 28.90 12.14
C ALA A 247 -24.11 28.03 13.37
N ASP A 248 -25.39 27.77 13.71
CA ASP A 248 -25.77 26.98 14.90
C ASP A 248 -25.42 25.49 14.74
N SER A 249 -25.24 25.03 13.50
CA SER A 249 -24.92 23.64 13.18
C SER A 249 -23.49 23.22 13.55
N LEU A 250 -22.53 24.16 13.57
CA LEU A 250 -21.11 23.85 13.81
C LEU A 250 -20.72 23.76 15.29
N LYS A 251 -21.51 24.38 16.18
CA LYS A 251 -21.32 24.38 17.65
C LYS A 251 -19.87 24.66 18.09
N CYS A 252 -19.20 25.58 17.39
CA CYS A 252 -17.79 25.94 17.50
C CYS A 252 -17.60 27.45 17.82
N GLU A 253 -18.55 28.03 18.56
CA GLU A 253 -18.63 29.46 18.78
C GLU A 253 -17.39 30.00 19.51
N LYS A 254 -16.71 30.98 18.91
CA LYS A 254 -15.57 31.67 19.52
C LYS A 254 -15.63 33.17 19.28
N GLU A 255 -15.23 33.93 20.29
CA GLU A 255 -15.15 35.38 20.23
C GLU A 255 -13.92 35.83 19.41
N TYR A 256 -14.14 36.66 18.40
CA TYR A 256 -13.10 37.28 17.58
C TYR A 256 -13.24 38.81 17.61
N TYR A 257 -12.10 39.50 17.72
CA TYR A 257 -12.05 40.96 17.67
C TYR A 257 -11.96 41.46 16.22
N ASP A 258 -13.01 42.15 15.76
CA ASP A 258 -12.99 42.80 14.46
C ASP A 258 -12.43 44.22 14.55
N SER A 259 -11.20 44.39 14.05
CA SER A 259 -10.55 45.71 13.97
C SER A 259 -11.14 46.65 12.90
N ILE A 260 -11.86 46.12 11.91
CA ILE A 260 -12.45 46.85 10.79
C ILE A 260 -13.83 47.36 11.17
N CYS A 261 -14.65 46.53 11.81
CA CYS A 261 -15.97 46.91 12.30
C CYS A 261 -16.07 47.28 13.77
N THR A 262 -14.96 47.23 14.51
CA THR A 262 -14.85 47.71 15.89
C THR A 262 -15.85 47.07 16.85
N GLY A 263 -15.64 45.79 17.15
CA GLY A 263 -16.40 45.07 18.16
C GLY A 263 -15.97 43.61 18.26
N ASP A 264 -16.26 42.98 19.38
CA ASP A 264 -16.18 41.54 19.54
C ASP A 264 -17.47 40.91 19.02
N SER A 265 -17.36 39.82 18.27
CA SER A 265 -18.51 39.03 17.83
C SER A 265 -18.13 37.56 17.81
N ASN A 266 -19.14 36.73 17.99
CA ASN A 266 -18.96 35.29 18.07
C ASN A 266 -19.11 34.67 16.68
N PHE A 267 -18.12 33.86 16.30
CA PHE A 267 -18.09 33.18 15.01
C PHE A 267 -17.89 31.68 15.20
N ASP A 268 -18.61 30.93 14.37
CA ASP A 268 -18.32 29.56 14.03
C ASP A 268 -17.37 29.53 12.85
N VAL A 269 -16.14 29.07 13.10
CA VAL A 269 -15.06 29.08 12.10
C VAL A 269 -14.72 27.65 11.70
N LEU A 270 -15.07 27.32 10.47
CA LEU A 270 -14.67 26.08 9.84
C LEU A 270 -13.43 26.31 8.98
N ASN A 271 -12.32 25.73 9.42
CA ASN A 271 -11.09 25.72 8.61
C ASN A 271 -11.27 24.80 7.39
N TRP A 272 -10.30 24.81 6.47
CA TRP A 272 -10.36 24.07 5.22
C TRP A 272 -10.79 22.62 5.41
N THR A 273 -11.94 22.33 4.82
CA THR A 273 -12.58 21.03 4.75
C THR A 273 -12.91 20.74 3.29
N CYS A 274 -13.13 19.48 2.97
CA CYS A 274 -13.57 19.08 1.64
C CYS A 274 -15.01 18.57 1.72
N HIS A 275 -15.75 18.76 0.65
CA HIS A 275 -17.01 18.08 0.41
C HIS A 275 -16.87 17.17 -0.81
N ARG A 276 -17.40 15.94 -0.74
CA ARG A 276 -17.35 14.97 -1.84
C ARG A 276 -18.73 14.87 -2.48
N ILE A 277 -18.78 15.01 -3.80
CA ILE A 277 -20.00 14.91 -4.61
C ILE A 277 -19.83 13.75 -5.57
N LYS A 278 -20.83 12.86 -5.65
CA LYS A 278 -20.82 11.68 -6.51
C LYS A 278 -21.99 11.70 -7.46
N ILE A 279 -21.74 11.91 -8.74
CA ILE A 279 -22.75 11.96 -9.79
C ILE A 279 -23.00 10.54 -10.31
N PRO A 280 -24.26 10.04 -10.29
CA PRO A 280 -24.58 8.71 -10.83
C PRO A 280 -24.23 8.55 -12.31
N ASP A 281 -23.83 7.34 -12.70
CA ASP A 281 -23.35 7.01 -14.06
C ASP A 281 -24.31 7.35 -15.20
N GLN A 282 -25.61 7.29 -14.93
CA GLN A 282 -26.64 7.68 -15.91
C GLN A 282 -26.54 9.14 -16.38
N PHE A 283 -25.77 9.97 -15.68
CA PHE A 283 -25.53 11.37 -16.02
C PHE A 283 -24.16 11.62 -16.68
N ILE A 284 -23.36 10.58 -16.96
CA ILE A 284 -22.17 10.70 -17.82
C ILE A 284 -22.59 11.28 -19.18
N ASP A 285 -21.75 12.15 -19.74
CA ASP A 285 -22.00 12.95 -20.95
C ASP A 285 -23.12 14.00 -20.83
N SER A 286 -23.78 14.11 -19.67
CA SER A 286 -24.71 15.21 -19.39
C SER A 286 -23.98 16.46 -18.89
N ILE A 287 -24.70 17.58 -18.81
CA ILE A 287 -24.23 18.79 -18.15
C ILE A 287 -24.74 18.82 -16.72
N ALA A 288 -23.82 18.96 -15.77
CA ALA A 288 -24.07 19.21 -14.36
C ALA A 288 -23.83 20.68 -14.01
N THR A 289 -24.51 21.16 -12.98
CA THR A 289 -24.39 22.51 -12.44
C THR A 289 -24.07 22.43 -10.95
N LEU A 290 -22.93 22.99 -10.56
CA LEU A 290 -22.50 23.20 -9.18
C LEU A 290 -22.92 24.59 -8.72
N GLU A 291 -23.66 24.67 -7.62
CA GLU A 291 -24.05 25.92 -6.96
C GLU A 291 -23.43 26.01 -5.57
N ILE A 292 -22.73 27.11 -5.29
CA ILE A 292 -22.15 27.40 -3.98
C ILE A 292 -22.75 28.71 -3.47
N THR A 293 -23.56 28.62 -2.41
CA THR A 293 -24.30 29.75 -1.85
C THR A 293 -23.83 30.06 -0.45
N ILE A 294 -23.53 31.33 -0.17
CA ILE A 294 -23.22 31.83 1.17
C ILE A 294 -24.15 33.00 1.47
N ALA A 295 -24.64 33.07 2.70
CA ALA A 295 -25.57 34.11 3.14
C ALA A 295 -25.18 34.75 4.47
N ASP A 296 -25.59 36.02 4.61
CA ASP A 296 -25.73 36.72 5.88
C ASP A 296 -26.97 36.21 6.65
N CYS A 297 -27.15 36.67 7.88
CA CYS A 297 -28.37 36.41 8.67
C CYS A 297 -29.60 37.04 8.00
N GLY A 298 -30.74 36.34 8.04
CA GLY A 298 -32.01 36.78 7.43
C GLY A 298 -32.60 38.01 8.09
N PHE A 299 -32.31 38.27 9.37
CA PHE A 299 -32.69 39.52 10.04
C PHE A 299 -31.72 40.68 9.75
N GLY A 300 -30.67 40.42 8.96
CA GLY A 300 -29.52 41.30 8.81
C GLY A 300 -28.68 41.35 10.08
N GLY A 301 -27.76 42.30 10.14
CA GLY A 301 -26.96 42.55 11.35
C GLY A 301 -25.81 41.56 11.63
N HIS A 302 -25.88 40.34 11.09
CA HIS A 302 -24.84 39.31 11.20
C HIS A 302 -24.43 38.78 9.83
N ARG A 303 -23.17 38.35 9.71
CA ARG A 303 -22.53 38.07 8.42
C ARG A 303 -22.00 36.64 8.28
N GLY A 304 -21.93 36.16 7.05
CA GLY A 304 -21.32 34.88 6.71
C GLY A 304 -20.50 35.00 5.43
N TYR A 305 -19.31 34.42 5.39
CA TYR A 305 -18.48 34.37 4.18
C TYR A 305 -17.67 33.08 4.10
N ALA A 306 -17.31 32.66 2.89
CA ALA A 306 -16.53 31.45 2.68
C ALA A 306 -15.45 31.63 1.62
N TYR A 307 -14.40 30.85 1.76
CA TYR A 307 -13.35 30.65 0.77
C TYR A 307 -13.58 29.30 0.08
N ILE A 308 -13.51 29.28 -1.26
CA ILE A 308 -13.67 28.10 -2.10
C ILE A 308 -12.42 27.92 -2.94
N ASP A 309 -11.91 26.69 -2.99
CA ASP A 309 -10.70 26.30 -3.69
C ASP A 309 -10.76 24.80 -4.02
N GLY A 310 -9.72 24.25 -4.64
CA GLY A 310 -9.49 22.79 -4.63
C GLY A 310 -10.55 21.94 -5.31
N ILE A 311 -11.24 22.41 -6.35
CA ILE A 311 -12.24 21.57 -7.01
C ILE A 311 -11.56 20.40 -7.74
N CYS A 312 -11.97 19.18 -7.41
CA CYS A 312 -11.35 17.89 -7.77
C CYS A 312 -9.99 17.59 -7.11
N GLU A 313 -9.51 18.41 -6.18
CA GLU A 313 -8.28 18.10 -5.45
C GLU A 313 -8.49 16.97 -4.42
N PRO A 314 -7.52 16.07 -4.21
CA PRO A 314 -7.64 14.98 -3.25
C PRO A 314 -8.04 15.47 -1.86
N CYS A 315 -8.94 14.75 -1.21
CA CYS A 315 -9.37 15.08 0.15
C CYS A 315 -8.56 14.32 1.21
N TYR A 316 -7.45 14.93 1.63
CA TYR A 316 -6.63 14.46 2.75
C TYR A 316 -6.62 15.49 3.88
N GLY A 317 -6.99 15.08 5.10
CA GLY A 317 -6.88 15.92 6.30
C GLY A 317 -7.88 17.08 6.34
N SER A 318 -9.17 16.76 6.16
CA SER A 318 -10.28 17.70 6.27
C SER A 318 -10.56 18.11 7.73
N ALA A 319 -10.99 19.36 7.96
CA ALA A 319 -11.33 19.85 9.29
C ALA A 319 -12.50 19.09 9.96
N LEU A 320 -13.41 18.51 9.16
CA LEU A 320 -14.52 17.66 9.62
C LEU A 320 -14.14 16.17 9.71
N GLY A 321 -12.88 15.81 9.48
CA GLY A 321 -12.44 14.44 9.31
C GLY A 321 -12.57 13.96 7.86
N SER A 322 -11.88 12.88 7.53
CA SER A 322 -11.91 12.28 6.18
C SER A 322 -11.58 10.80 6.24
N ALA A 323 -11.97 10.02 5.23
CA ALA A 323 -11.45 8.67 5.03
C ALA A 323 -11.14 8.43 3.57
N ASN A 324 -10.29 7.42 3.38
CA ASN A 324 -10.07 6.82 2.09
C ASN A 324 -10.17 5.29 2.21
N LEU A 325 -10.96 4.70 1.32
CA LEU A 325 -10.97 3.26 1.05
C LEU A 325 -9.74 2.91 0.23
N ASN A 326 -9.07 1.84 0.64
CA ASN A 326 -7.97 1.24 -0.09
C ASN A 326 -8.49 0.10 -0.98
N SER A 327 -7.62 -0.44 -1.83
CA SER A 327 -7.91 -1.65 -2.61
C SER A 327 -8.36 -2.81 -1.72
N ILE A 328 -9.19 -3.69 -2.28
CA ILE A 328 -9.80 -4.84 -1.62
C ILE A 328 -8.71 -5.82 -1.16
N ASN A 329 -8.83 -6.34 0.06
CA ASN A 329 -8.04 -7.46 0.55
C ASN A 329 -8.91 -8.72 0.59
N TYR A 330 -8.58 -9.73 -0.21
CA TYR A 330 -9.30 -11.00 -0.19
C TYR A 330 -8.90 -11.83 1.04
N VAL A 331 -9.89 -12.38 1.75
CA VAL A 331 -9.65 -13.35 2.81
C VAL A 331 -10.46 -14.60 2.50
N SER A 332 -9.81 -15.60 1.89
CA SER A 332 -10.27 -16.99 1.92
C SER A 332 -9.14 -17.94 1.56
N CYS A 333 -8.57 -18.60 2.56
CA CYS A 333 -7.67 -19.72 2.38
C CYS A 333 -8.47 -21.02 2.58
N TYR A 334 -9.28 -21.42 1.60
CA TYR A 334 -9.78 -22.80 1.50
C TYR A 334 -9.98 -23.15 0.03
N GLU A 335 -9.36 -24.25 -0.38
CA GLU A 335 -9.67 -24.92 -1.64
C GLU A 335 -11.18 -25.28 -1.65
N GLU A 336 -11.82 -25.11 -2.81
CA GLU A 336 -13.20 -25.45 -3.19
C GLU A 336 -14.35 -24.45 -2.93
N PHE A 337 -14.17 -23.27 -2.32
CA PHE A 337 -15.30 -22.35 -2.12
C PHE A 337 -15.04 -20.91 -2.57
N VAL A 338 -16.00 -20.35 -3.34
CA VAL A 338 -16.09 -18.91 -3.61
C VAL A 338 -16.26 -18.21 -2.25
N PRO A 339 -15.38 -17.29 -1.84
CA PRO A 339 -15.54 -16.52 -0.61
C PRO A 339 -16.91 -15.87 -0.54
N GLU A 340 -17.63 -16.07 0.59
CA GLU A 340 -18.94 -15.46 0.82
C GLU A 340 -18.86 -13.92 0.97
N TYR A 341 -17.66 -13.38 1.20
CA TYR A 341 -17.38 -11.95 1.37
C TYR A 341 -15.95 -11.58 0.98
N ALA A 342 -15.70 -10.31 0.63
CA ALA A 342 -14.37 -9.72 0.54
C ALA A 342 -14.13 -8.76 1.72
N THR A 343 -12.87 -8.56 2.13
CA THR A 343 -12.52 -7.59 3.19
C THR A 343 -12.10 -6.28 2.55
N VAL A 344 -12.81 -5.20 2.88
CA VAL A 344 -12.50 -3.84 2.41
C VAL A 344 -11.95 -3.06 3.59
N CYS A 345 -10.80 -2.41 3.40
CA CYS A 345 -10.13 -1.63 4.43
C CYS A 345 -9.89 -0.19 3.98
N GLY A 346 -9.64 0.69 4.95
CA GLY A 346 -9.34 2.09 4.69
C GLY A 346 -8.66 2.79 5.86
N LYS A 347 -8.27 4.03 5.63
CA LYS A 347 -7.70 4.95 6.63
C LYS A 347 -8.62 6.13 6.84
N PHE A 348 -8.61 6.70 8.05
CA PHE A 348 -9.36 7.92 8.37
C PHE A 348 -8.49 8.96 9.06
N THR A 349 -8.95 10.21 9.06
CA THR A 349 -8.38 11.31 9.84
C THR A 349 -9.47 11.86 10.74
N LEU A 350 -9.11 12.17 11.98
CA LEU A 350 -10.05 12.77 12.92
C LEU A 350 -10.36 14.24 12.56
N PRO A 351 -11.57 14.73 12.89
CA PRO A 351 -11.89 16.15 12.86
C PRO A 351 -10.93 16.98 13.72
N THR A 352 -10.61 18.20 13.26
CA THR A 352 -9.68 19.12 13.93
C THR A 352 -10.36 20.39 14.45
N LEU A 353 -11.69 20.33 14.59
CA LEU A 353 -12.55 21.46 14.99
C LEU A 353 -12.06 22.12 16.30
N ASN A 354 -11.58 21.35 17.27
CA ASN A 354 -11.24 21.85 18.62
C ASN A 354 -10.12 22.89 18.64
N SER A 355 -9.22 22.85 17.67
CA SER A 355 -8.17 23.88 17.50
C SER A 355 -8.75 25.29 17.32
N ASN A 356 -9.99 25.39 16.82
CA ASN A 356 -10.72 26.65 16.63
C ASN A 356 -11.83 26.87 17.66
N CYS A 357 -12.36 25.84 18.32
CA CYS A 357 -13.54 25.92 19.20
C CYS A 357 -13.25 26.01 20.72
N ASN A 358 -12.06 26.42 21.17
CA ASN A 358 -11.69 26.54 22.60
C ASN A 358 -11.73 25.24 23.46
N TYR A 359 -11.85 24.05 22.87
CA TYR A 359 -11.71 22.79 23.60
C TYR A 359 -10.23 22.38 23.75
N SER A 360 -9.87 21.82 24.91
CA SER A 360 -8.52 21.28 25.15
C SER A 360 -8.44 19.80 24.74
N GLY A 361 -7.72 19.50 23.67
CA GLY A 361 -7.59 18.15 23.09
C GLY A 361 -8.59 17.89 21.96
N ASP A 362 -8.34 16.86 21.13
CA ASP A 362 -9.28 16.41 20.10
C ASP A 362 -10.07 15.18 20.60
N PRO A 363 -11.27 15.36 21.19
CA PRO A 363 -12.11 14.25 21.69
C PRO A 363 -12.79 13.43 20.58
N TRP A 364 -12.57 13.75 19.31
CA TRP A 364 -13.28 13.10 18.21
C TRP A 364 -12.81 11.66 18.02
N GLU A 365 -13.77 10.75 17.89
CA GLU A 365 -13.56 9.35 17.54
C GLU A 365 -14.43 8.98 16.34
N LEU A 366 -13.97 8.03 15.52
CA LEU A 366 -14.81 7.44 14.49
C LEU A 366 -15.77 6.45 15.14
N LEU A 367 -17.05 6.80 15.26
CA LEU A 367 -18.05 6.01 15.97
C LEU A 367 -18.49 4.80 15.15
N SER A 368 -18.83 5.03 13.88
CA SER A 368 -19.35 4.00 12.99
C SER A 368 -19.12 4.34 11.53
N ILE A 369 -19.25 3.33 10.69
CA ILE A 369 -19.16 3.45 9.24
C ILE A 369 -20.37 2.76 8.60
N ASN A 370 -20.84 3.29 7.47
CA ASN A 370 -21.92 2.74 6.67
C ASN A 370 -21.50 2.71 5.20
N VAL A 371 -21.98 1.72 4.44
CA VAL A 371 -21.81 1.66 2.98
C VAL A 371 -23.20 1.75 2.36
N PRO A 372 -23.61 2.94 1.86
CA PRO A 372 -24.97 3.16 1.38
C PRO A 372 -25.41 2.14 0.32
N GLY A 373 -26.62 1.62 0.48
CA GLY A 373 -27.20 0.64 -0.46
C GLY A 373 -26.74 -0.81 -0.27
N PHE A 374 -25.75 -1.07 0.59
CA PHE A 374 -25.13 -2.39 0.73
C PHE A 374 -25.09 -2.87 2.18
N GLN A 375 -25.07 -4.19 2.37
CA GLN A 375 -24.91 -4.79 3.70
C GLN A 375 -23.42 -5.01 3.97
N ILE A 376 -22.96 -4.67 5.17
CA ILE A 376 -21.58 -4.94 5.62
C ILE A 376 -21.59 -5.68 6.96
N SER A 377 -20.52 -6.41 7.23
CA SER A 377 -20.33 -7.14 8.49
C SER A 377 -18.90 -7.03 8.99
N ASN A 378 -18.63 -7.51 10.21
CA ASN A 378 -17.27 -7.53 10.80
C ASN A 378 -16.52 -6.20 10.71
N VAL A 379 -17.23 -5.10 10.97
CA VAL A 379 -16.63 -3.76 11.02
C VAL A 379 -15.63 -3.70 12.18
N THR A 380 -14.38 -3.42 11.86
CA THR A 380 -13.30 -3.14 12.82
C THR A 380 -12.83 -1.71 12.63
N ILE A 381 -12.71 -0.96 13.72
CA ILE A 381 -12.20 0.42 13.71
C ILE A 381 -11.07 0.48 14.73
N ASN A 382 -9.88 0.85 14.28
CA ASN A 382 -8.72 1.08 15.12
C ASN A 382 -8.50 2.59 15.27
N GLN A 383 -8.82 3.11 16.45
CA GLN A 383 -8.65 4.53 16.78
C GLN A 383 -7.18 4.93 16.90
N ASP A 384 -6.25 4.01 17.15
CA ASP A 384 -4.83 4.36 17.33
C ASP A 384 -4.14 4.47 15.97
N SER A 385 -4.28 3.46 15.12
CA SER A 385 -3.70 3.46 13.76
C SER A 385 -4.53 4.24 12.74
N LYS A 386 -5.71 4.73 13.15
CA LYS A 386 -6.67 5.44 12.29
C LYS A 386 -7.05 4.64 11.05
N THR A 387 -7.34 3.36 11.25
CA THR A 387 -7.73 2.42 10.19
C THR A 387 -9.08 1.78 10.48
N PHE A 388 -9.74 1.29 9.45
CA PHE A 388 -10.95 0.47 9.58
C PHE A 388 -10.97 -0.63 8.52
N CYS A 389 -11.67 -1.73 8.81
CA CYS A 389 -11.99 -2.77 7.84
C CYS A 389 -13.42 -3.26 8.02
N PHE A 390 -14.01 -3.82 6.98
CA PHE A 390 -15.31 -4.48 7.02
C PHE A 390 -15.41 -5.56 5.95
N ASN A 391 -16.28 -6.52 6.15
CA ASN A 391 -16.58 -7.57 5.18
C ASN A 391 -17.76 -7.13 4.29
N PHE A 392 -17.55 -7.19 2.98
CA PHE A 392 -18.55 -6.93 1.95
C PHE A 392 -19.02 -8.27 1.35
N PRO A 393 -20.26 -8.73 1.63
CA PRO A 393 -20.76 -10.01 1.15
C PRO A 393 -20.98 -10.04 -0.37
N ILE A 394 -20.71 -11.19 -0.99
CA ILE A 394 -20.96 -11.41 -2.43
C ILE A 394 -22.44 -11.27 -2.79
N THR A 395 -23.35 -11.43 -1.82
CA THR A 395 -24.80 -11.23 -2.03
C THR A 395 -25.17 -9.78 -2.35
N ASN A 396 -24.29 -8.80 -2.07
CA ASN A 396 -24.53 -7.40 -2.39
C ASN A 396 -24.58 -7.13 -3.91
N PHE A 397 -23.90 -7.95 -4.72
CA PHE A 397 -23.86 -7.83 -6.18
C PHE A 397 -25.23 -8.07 -6.83
N GLY A 398 -26.06 -8.95 -6.26
CA GLY A 398 -27.34 -9.29 -6.84
C GLY A 398 -27.19 -9.85 -8.27
N ASN A 399 -27.50 -9.03 -9.28
CA ASN A 399 -27.35 -9.34 -10.70
C ASN A 399 -26.25 -8.52 -11.41
N GLU A 400 -25.58 -7.61 -10.71
CA GLU A 400 -24.54 -6.75 -11.26
C GLU A 400 -23.17 -7.43 -11.17
N ASP A 401 -22.31 -7.23 -12.18
CA ASP A 401 -20.96 -7.80 -12.21
C ASP A 401 -19.95 -6.95 -11.41
N CYS A 402 -20.15 -5.63 -11.35
CA CYS A 402 -19.31 -4.69 -10.59
C CYS A 402 -20.18 -3.64 -9.90
N LEU A 403 -19.70 -3.14 -8.77
CA LEU A 403 -20.37 -2.14 -7.94
C LEU A 403 -19.38 -1.06 -7.54
N ASP A 404 -19.76 0.20 -7.76
CA ASP A 404 -19.10 1.34 -7.13
C ASP A 404 -19.57 1.44 -5.69
N ILE A 405 -18.64 1.42 -4.74
CA ILE A 405 -18.93 1.59 -3.31
C ILE A 405 -18.18 2.78 -2.73
N TYR A 406 -18.80 3.40 -1.74
CA TYR A 406 -18.20 4.43 -0.89
C TYR A 406 -18.72 4.29 0.53
N LEU A 407 -18.04 4.96 1.46
CA LEU A 407 -18.29 4.87 2.89
C LEU A 407 -18.77 6.20 3.44
N GLU A 408 -19.83 6.17 4.25
CA GLU A 408 -20.24 7.23 5.16
C GLU A 408 -19.60 7.00 6.53
N MET A 409 -18.93 8.01 7.08
CA MET A 409 -18.35 7.98 8.42
C MET A 409 -19.10 8.90 9.37
N PHE A 410 -19.26 8.44 10.61
CA PHE A 410 -19.90 9.21 11.67
C PHE A 410 -18.87 9.47 12.78
N PHE A 411 -18.44 10.73 12.92
CA PHE A 411 -17.55 11.16 13.99
C PHE A 411 -18.35 11.69 15.19
N SER A 412 -17.89 11.39 16.40
CA SER A 412 -18.49 11.87 17.65
C SER A 412 -17.43 12.26 18.66
N ASP A 413 -17.74 13.26 19.49
CA ASP A 413 -16.94 13.63 20.66
C ASP A 413 -17.51 13.03 21.97
N GLY A 414 -18.50 12.14 21.86
CA GLY A 414 -19.23 11.54 22.97
C GLY A 414 -20.45 12.34 23.45
N THR A 415 -20.63 13.58 22.99
CA THR A 415 -21.80 14.43 23.28
C THR A 415 -22.60 14.80 22.04
N ASP A 416 -21.92 15.03 20.93
CA ASP A 416 -22.49 15.41 19.64
C ASP A 416 -21.91 14.54 18.51
N THR A 417 -22.59 14.54 17.37
CA THR A 417 -22.17 13.84 16.15
C THR A 417 -22.08 14.84 15.00
N LEU A 418 -21.00 14.78 14.23
CA LEU A 418 -20.87 15.58 13.01
C LEU A 418 -21.75 15.03 11.88
N PRO A 419 -22.07 15.85 10.88
CA PRO A 419 -22.63 15.36 9.62
C PRO A 419 -21.74 14.25 9.02
N PRO A 420 -22.35 13.25 8.36
CA PRO A 420 -21.59 12.14 7.78
C PRO A 420 -20.54 12.66 6.80
N GLN A 421 -19.35 12.07 6.87
CA GLN A 421 -18.26 12.36 5.96
C GLN A 421 -18.12 11.20 4.97
N GLU A 422 -18.01 11.50 3.68
CA GLU A 422 -17.92 10.47 2.64
C GLU A 422 -16.47 10.07 2.37
N SER A 423 -16.22 8.85 1.89
CA SER A 423 -14.92 8.38 1.36
C SER A 423 -14.77 8.63 -0.15
N ASN A 424 -13.58 8.34 -0.70
CA ASN A 424 -13.45 8.06 -2.14
C ASN A 424 -14.31 6.85 -2.53
N THR A 425 -14.65 6.78 -3.81
CA THR A 425 -15.29 5.59 -4.40
C THR A 425 -14.22 4.58 -4.78
N ILE A 426 -14.52 3.30 -4.63
CA ILE A 426 -13.77 2.20 -5.23
C ILE A 426 -14.76 1.32 -6.01
N GLU A 427 -14.32 0.76 -7.13
CA GLU A 427 -15.04 -0.27 -7.85
C GLU A 427 -14.69 -1.62 -7.23
N ILE A 428 -15.70 -2.48 -7.05
CA ILE A 428 -15.54 -3.87 -6.61
C ILE A 428 -16.30 -4.75 -7.59
N CYS A 429 -15.67 -5.80 -8.11
CA CYS A 429 -16.30 -6.70 -9.07
C CYS A 429 -16.57 -8.09 -8.48
N GLN A 430 -17.51 -8.84 -9.04
CA GLN A 430 -17.84 -10.20 -8.60
C GLN A 430 -16.76 -11.20 -9.07
N ASN A 431 -16.15 -10.96 -10.23
CA ASN A 431 -15.01 -11.74 -10.70
C ASN A 431 -13.77 -11.56 -9.82
N GLU A 432 -13.71 -10.53 -9.00
CA GLU A 432 -12.68 -10.37 -7.97
C GLU A 432 -12.92 -11.33 -6.79
N TYR A 433 -14.15 -11.85 -6.60
CA TYR A 433 -14.47 -12.88 -5.60
C TYR A 433 -14.09 -14.29 -6.08
N THR A 434 -13.52 -14.44 -7.28
CA THR A 434 -13.04 -15.75 -7.72
C THR A 434 -11.79 -16.12 -6.95
N VAL A 435 -11.76 -17.37 -6.49
CA VAL A 435 -10.55 -18.06 -6.05
C VAL A 435 -9.45 -17.75 -7.06
N ILE A 436 -8.47 -16.96 -6.63
CA ILE A 436 -7.18 -16.93 -7.30
C ILE A 436 -6.67 -18.36 -7.15
N GLU A 437 -6.65 -19.13 -8.24
CA GLU A 437 -5.80 -20.31 -8.30
C GLU A 437 -4.44 -19.85 -7.81
N CYS A 438 -3.92 -20.51 -6.77
CA CYS A 438 -2.67 -20.16 -6.08
C CYS A 438 -1.44 -20.34 -7.00
N GLU A 439 -1.42 -19.69 -8.15
CA GLU A 439 -0.31 -19.72 -9.10
C GLU A 439 0.25 -18.34 -9.43
N SER A 440 -0.40 -17.22 -9.07
CA SER A 440 0.27 -15.92 -9.25
C SER A 440 -0.37 -14.75 -8.49
N VAL A 441 0.38 -14.20 -7.52
CA VAL A 441 0.36 -12.80 -7.03
C VAL A 441 -0.84 -12.35 -6.17
N ILE A 442 -0.66 -12.35 -4.85
CA ILE A 442 -0.50 -11.22 -3.90
C ILE A 442 -0.35 -11.93 -2.54
N GLY A 443 0.85 -11.90 -1.95
CA GLY A 443 1.13 -12.65 -0.73
C GLY A 443 0.32 -12.16 0.49
N PRO A 444 0.26 -12.97 1.56
CA PRO A 444 -0.46 -12.61 2.78
C PRO A 444 0.07 -11.29 3.35
N ILE A 445 -0.83 -10.35 3.67
CA ILE A 445 -0.55 -9.35 4.68
C ILE A 445 -0.39 -10.13 5.99
N ASP A 446 0.85 -10.22 6.48
CA ASP A 446 1.07 -10.81 7.80
C ASP A 446 0.50 -9.87 8.88
N THR A 447 0.27 -10.43 10.06
CA THR A 447 -0.19 -9.80 11.31
C THR A 447 0.54 -8.50 11.70
N CYS A 448 1.63 -8.15 11.04
CA CYS A 448 2.45 -6.97 11.28
C CYS A 448 2.36 -5.87 10.23
N GLY A 449 1.46 -5.99 9.24
CA GLY A 449 1.11 -4.90 8.33
C GLY A 449 2.06 -4.66 7.16
N VAL A 450 3.10 -5.49 7.00
CA VAL A 450 4.02 -5.46 5.85
C VAL A 450 3.47 -6.32 4.72
N ILE A 451 3.51 -5.80 3.49
CA ILE A 451 3.13 -6.57 2.29
C ILE A 451 4.37 -7.28 1.75
N VAL A 452 4.28 -8.60 1.61
CA VAL A 452 5.29 -9.44 0.96
C VAL A 452 4.69 -10.03 -0.31
N ASP A 453 5.14 -9.59 -1.49
CA ASP A 453 4.73 -10.13 -2.79
C ASP A 453 5.87 -10.90 -3.44
N ILE A 454 5.59 -12.11 -3.91
CA ILE A 454 6.58 -13.01 -4.50
C ILE A 454 6.09 -13.48 -5.87
N LYS A 455 6.95 -13.36 -6.88
CA LYS A 455 6.72 -13.88 -8.23
C LYS A 455 7.84 -14.81 -8.64
N ILE A 456 7.51 -15.92 -9.27
CA ILE A 456 8.48 -16.90 -9.75
C ILE A 456 8.59 -16.73 -11.26
N SER A 457 9.81 -16.63 -11.80
CA SER A 457 10.00 -16.61 -13.25
C SER A 457 9.71 -17.98 -13.85
N GLY A 458 9.37 -18.02 -15.14
CA GLY A 458 9.47 -19.27 -15.89
C GLY A 458 10.91 -19.79 -15.94
N CYS A 459 11.08 -21.04 -16.35
CA CYS A 459 12.38 -21.65 -16.57
C CYS A 459 13.20 -20.90 -17.63
N GLN A 460 14.50 -20.82 -17.39
CA GLN A 460 15.51 -20.30 -18.28
C GLN A 460 16.62 -21.34 -18.45
N SER A 461 17.26 -21.33 -19.60
CA SER A 461 18.41 -22.17 -19.91
C SER A 461 19.54 -21.30 -20.45
N ASN A 462 20.77 -21.60 -20.01
CA ASN A 462 21.98 -20.90 -20.42
C ASN A 462 22.50 -21.35 -21.80
N GLY A 463 21.81 -22.27 -22.47
CA GLY A 463 22.18 -22.80 -23.79
C GLY A 463 23.35 -23.80 -23.77
N THR A 464 23.77 -24.30 -22.60
CA THR A 464 24.83 -25.31 -22.51
C THR A 464 24.29 -26.73 -22.73
N GLY A 465 25.12 -27.65 -23.23
CA GLY A 465 24.67 -29.01 -23.52
C GLY A 465 23.87 -29.21 -24.81
N GLY A 466 23.61 -28.16 -25.60
CA GLY A 466 23.09 -28.32 -26.96
C GLY A 466 21.58 -28.14 -27.13
N ASP A 467 20.95 -27.27 -26.34
CA ASP A 467 19.51 -26.96 -26.41
C ASP A 467 19.03 -26.53 -27.81
N ASN A 468 19.97 -26.09 -28.66
CA ASN A 468 19.75 -25.72 -30.06
C ASN A 468 20.59 -26.53 -31.06
N ASP A 469 21.30 -27.57 -30.62
CA ASP A 469 22.19 -28.40 -31.44
C ASP A 469 21.66 -29.84 -31.50
N ILE A 470 21.23 -30.25 -32.69
CA ILE A 470 20.65 -31.60 -32.93
C ILE A 470 21.65 -32.74 -32.66
N ASP A 471 22.96 -32.43 -32.59
CA ASP A 471 24.04 -33.39 -32.38
C ASP A 471 24.48 -33.51 -30.90
N GLN A 472 23.85 -32.77 -29.98
CA GLN A 472 24.17 -32.77 -28.55
C GLN A 472 22.92 -33.04 -27.69
N THR A 473 23.12 -33.59 -26.49
CA THR A 473 22.04 -33.91 -25.57
C THR A 473 21.90 -32.79 -24.53
N PRO A 474 20.77 -32.05 -24.54
CA PRO A 474 20.49 -30.98 -23.58
C PRO A 474 20.73 -31.37 -22.13
N ASN A 475 21.22 -30.45 -21.31
CA ASN A 475 21.54 -30.71 -19.91
C ASN A 475 20.59 -29.97 -18.97
N ILE A 476 19.51 -30.62 -18.54
CA ILE A 476 18.48 -29.99 -17.69
C ILE A 476 18.97 -29.51 -16.32
N SER A 477 20.15 -29.94 -15.90
CA SER A 477 20.78 -29.49 -14.65
C SER A 477 21.30 -28.05 -14.67
N ASP A 478 21.40 -27.44 -15.85
CA ASP A 478 21.78 -26.04 -16.00
C ASP A 478 20.58 -25.10 -16.15
N ASP A 479 19.36 -25.63 -16.14
CA ASP A 479 18.13 -24.83 -16.14
C ASP A 479 17.91 -24.18 -14.78
N TYR A 480 17.50 -22.92 -14.83
CA TYR A 480 17.36 -22.06 -13.66
C TYR A 480 16.15 -21.13 -13.76
N TYR A 481 15.83 -20.49 -12.64
CA TYR A 481 14.76 -19.49 -12.56
C TYR A 481 15.13 -18.41 -11.54
N TYR A 482 14.33 -17.35 -11.50
CA TYR A 482 14.44 -16.26 -10.54
C TYR A 482 13.19 -16.15 -9.69
N VAL A 483 13.36 -15.61 -8.49
CA VAL A 483 12.25 -15.20 -7.63
C VAL A 483 12.31 -13.69 -7.47
N TYR A 484 11.21 -13.00 -7.75
CA TYR A 484 11.04 -11.57 -7.56
C TYR A 484 10.29 -11.32 -6.27
N LEU A 485 10.87 -10.53 -5.38
CA LEU A 485 10.32 -10.17 -4.08
C LEU A 485 10.02 -8.67 -4.02
N THR A 486 8.82 -8.30 -3.58
CA THR A 486 8.44 -6.93 -3.25
C THR A 486 8.05 -6.88 -1.78
N LEU A 487 8.65 -5.94 -1.03
CA LEU A 487 8.35 -5.62 0.35
C LEU A 487 7.83 -4.18 0.40
N TYR A 488 6.61 -3.96 0.89
CA TYR A 488 6.00 -2.63 1.02
C TYR A 488 5.55 -2.38 2.46
N ASP A 489 5.79 -1.17 2.95
CA ASP A 489 5.46 -0.66 4.29
C ASP A 489 6.24 -1.29 5.47
N PRO A 490 7.57 -1.56 5.40
CA PRO A 490 8.31 -1.89 6.60
C PRO A 490 8.87 -0.58 7.20
N ASP A 491 8.04 0.33 7.76
CA ASP A 491 8.37 1.48 8.66
C ASP A 491 9.87 1.93 8.82
N ASP A 492 10.65 2.00 7.74
CA ASP A 492 12.13 1.94 7.75
C ASP A 492 12.77 0.82 8.63
N LEU A 493 12.06 -0.28 8.87
CA LEU A 493 12.52 -1.46 9.59
C LEU A 493 13.55 -2.26 8.76
N GLY A 494 14.49 -2.90 9.46
CA GLY A 494 15.48 -3.78 8.85
C GLY A 494 14.92 -5.19 8.64
N TRP A 495 15.12 -5.75 7.44
CA TRP A 495 14.68 -7.09 7.08
C TRP A 495 15.84 -7.97 6.61
N SER A 496 15.70 -9.29 6.72
CA SER A 496 16.62 -10.28 6.12
C SER A 496 15.84 -11.44 5.50
N ILE A 497 16.39 -12.06 4.45
CA ILE A 497 15.73 -13.09 3.66
C ILE A 497 16.53 -14.38 3.76
N GLY A 498 15.87 -15.48 4.10
CA GLY A 498 16.43 -16.83 4.12
C GLY A 498 15.77 -17.74 3.09
N ARG A 499 16.51 -18.77 2.65
CA ARG A 499 16.02 -19.89 1.82
C ARG A 499 16.26 -21.19 2.56
N GLU A 500 15.23 -22.02 2.70
CA GLU A 500 15.29 -23.36 3.30
C GLU A 500 14.85 -24.43 2.29
N LEU A 501 15.74 -25.33 1.87
CA LEU A 501 15.38 -26.40 0.93
C LEU A 501 14.37 -27.39 1.55
N VAL A 502 13.43 -27.91 0.76
CA VAL A 502 12.48 -28.95 1.24
C VAL A 502 13.17 -30.30 1.42
N GLU A 503 14.07 -30.67 0.50
CA GLU A 503 14.87 -31.90 0.54
C GLU A 503 16.38 -31.61 0.47
N PRO A 504 16.97 -30.99 1.51
CA PRO A 504 18.41 -30.76 1.56
C PRO A 504 19.18 -32.08 1.62
N TYR A 505 20.44 -32.06 1.19
CA TYR A 505 21.30 -33.23 1.33
C TYR A 505 21.56 -33.53 2.82
N PRO A 506 21.72 -34.81 3.22
CA PRO A 506 21.86 -35.16 4.63
C PRO A 506 23.02 -34.45 5.33
N ASN A 507 22.74 -33.81 6.47
CA ASN A 507 23.69 -33.06 7.30
C ASN A 507 24.30 -31.84 6.58
N GLU A 508 23.50 -31.13 5.79
CA GLU A 508 23.79 -29.78 5.31
C GLU A 508 23.02 -28.75 6.11
N GLU A 509 23.51 -27.51 6.15
CA GLU A 509 22.75 -26.41 6.74
C GLU A 509 21.63 -26.04 5.77
N ASP A 510 20.39 -26.09 6.28
CA ASP A 510 19.23 -25.99 5.41
C ASP A 510 18.89 -24.54 5.07
N LEU A 511 19.28 -23.57 5.93
CA LEU A 511 18.91 -22.16 5.82
C LEU A 511 20.03 -21.28 5.24
N LEU A 512 19.84 -20.79 4.03
CA LEU A 512 20.72 -19.88 3.31
C LEU A 512 20.25 -18.42 3.41
N ASP A 513 21.05 -17.52 4.00
CA ASP A 513 20.82 -16.06 3.90
C ASP A 513 21.03 -15.58 2.46
N LEU A 514 19.95 -15.02 1.88
CA LEU A 514 19.86 -14.46 0.53
C LEU A 514 20.07 -12.93 0.51
N GLY A 515 20.00 -12.25 1.66
CA GLY A 515 20.21 -10.81 1.74
C GLY A 515 19.48 -10.13 2.89
N TYR A 516 19.82 -8.87 3.11
CA TYR A 516 19.18 -8.02 4.12
C TYR A 516 19.13 -6.58 3.63
N GLY A 517 18.21 -5.80 4.20
CA GLY A 517 17.98 -4.42 3.81
C GLY A 517 17.14 -3.66 4.83
N THR A 518 16.72 -2.46 4.44
CA THR A 518 15.83 -1.59 5.23
C THR A 518 14.86 -0.88 4.30
N GLY A 519 13.63 -0.64 4.77
CA GLY A 519 12.61 0.08 3.99
C GLY A 519 12.05 -0.74 2.82
N ASP A 520 11.22 -0.09 2.00
CA ASP A 520 10.55 -0.72 0.85
C ASP A 520 11.56 -1.27 -0.17
N THR A 521 11.22 -2.42 -0.76
CA THR A 521 11.92 -2.97 -1.92
C THR A 521 10.91 -3.42 -2.96
N ILE A 522 11.12 -3.10 -4.23
CA ILE A 522 10.20 -3.46 -5.32
C ILE A 522 10.95 -4.34 -6.31
N ASN A 523 10.40 -5.53 -6.60
CA ASN A 523 10.95 -6.52 -7.53
C ASN A 523 12.44 -6.84 -7.28
N MET A 524 12.85 -6.99 -6.03
CA MET A 524 14.16 -7.53 -5.68
C MET A 524 14.31 -8.92 -6.30
N ILE A 525 15.40 -9.14 -7.01
CA ILE A 525 15.64 -10.40 -7.72
C ILE A 525 16.50 -11.30 -6.85
N LEU A 526 15.99 -12.50 -6.61
CA LEU A 526 16.67 -13.58 -5.91
C LEU A 526 16.99 -14.68 -6.94
N GLY A 527 18.21 -15.21 -6.85
CA GLY A 527 18.72 -16.23 -7.77
C GLY A 527 19.88 -15.74 -8.65
N PRO A 528 20.23 -16.50 -9.71
CA PRO A 528 19.50 -17.62 -10.27
C PRO A 528 19.47 -18.85 -9.35
N PHE A 529 18.33 -19.55 -9.28
CA PHE A 529 18.18 -20.82 -8.58
C PHE A 529 18.06 -21.97 -9.57
N LEU A 530 18.77 -23.08 -9.33
CA LEU A 530 18.70 -24.25 -10.19
C LEU A 530 17.42 -25.03 -9.93
N ILE A 531 16.70 -25.41 -10.99
CA ILE A 531 15.44 -26.18 -10.87
C ILE A 531 15.69 -27.53 -10.19
N GLN A 532 16.86 -28.14 -10.44
CA GLN A 532 17.21 -29.45 -9.86
C GLN A 532 17.38 -29.44 -8.34
N GLU A 533 17.59 -28.27 -7.71
CA GLU A 533 17.60 -28.17 -6.24
C GLU A 533 16.20 -28.38 -5.64
N GLY A 534 15.17 -28.30 -6.48
CA GLY A 534 13.78 -28.53 -6.11
C GLY A 534 13.16 -27.37 -5.35
N ASP A 535 12.03 -27.67 -4.74
CA ASP A 535 11.18 -26.72 -4.04
C ASP A 535 11.80 -26.31 -2.69
N TRP A 536 11.45 -25.12 -2.22
CA TRP A 536 12.07 -24.54 -1.02
C TRP A 536 11.14 -23.53 -0.33
N TRP A 537 11.43 -23.23 0.93
CA TRP A 537 10.76 -22.23 1.73
C TRP A 537 11.57 -20.93 1.74
N ILE A 538 10.93 -19.81 1.43
CA ILE A 538 11.51 -18.49 1.66
C ILE A 538 11.07 -17.97 3.03
N HIS A 539 12.02 -17.46 3.81
CA HIS A 539 11.80 -16.78 5.07
C HIS A 539 12.13 -15.30 4.90
N VAL A 540 11.27 -14.42 5.39
CA VAL A 540 11.55 -12.98 5.49
C VAL A 540 11.43 -12.59 6.95
N TYR A 541 12.56 -12.30 7.55
CA TYR A 541 12.69 -11.89 8.96
C TYR A 541 12.62 -10.37 9.05
N LEU A 542 11.76 -9.86 9.92
CA LEU A 542 11.60 -8.45 10.29
C LEU A 542 11.78 -8.31 11.81
N PRO A 543 11.96 -7.10 12.37
CA PRO A 543 12.32 -6.93 13.78
C PRO A 543 11.27 -7.47 14.76
N ASP A 544 10.00 -7.46 14.35
CA ASP A 544 8.85 -7.85 15.16
C ASP A 544 8.01 -8.99 14.53
N CYS A 545 8.42 -9.56 13.39
CA CYS A 545 7.72 -10.65 12.70
C CYS A 545 8.58 -11.48 11.74
N ASP A 546 8.12 -12.70 11.46
CA ASP A 546 8.75 -13.61 10.53
C ASP A 546 7.69 -14.10 9.53
N PHE A 547 7.92 -13.84 8.24
CA PHE A 547 7.09 -14.36 7.15
C PHE A 547 7.76 -15.60 6.56
N THR A 548 6.97 -16.63 6.20
CA THR A 548 7.49 -17.83 5.55
C THR A 548 6.50 -18.33 4.51
N THR A 549 6.95 -18.59 3.29
CA THR A 549 6.12 -19.18 2.23
C THR A 549 6.88 -20.19 1.39
N TYR A 550 6.14 -21.04 0.69
CA TYR A 550 6.66 -22.08 -0.19
C TYR A 550 6.94 -21.53 -1.60
N ILE A 551 8.02 -21.99 -2.23
CA ILE A 551 8.40 -21.72 -3.62
C ILE A 551 8.44 -23.06 -4.35
N ASP A 552 7.54 -23.23 -5.32
CA ASP A 552 7.50 -24.36 -6.24
C ASP A 552 8.45 -24.09 -7.41
N ALA A 553 9.42 -24.98 -7.64
CA ALA A 553 10.35 -24.81 -8.75
C ALA A 553 9.61 -25.09 -10.07
N PRO A 554 9.79 -24.26 -11.12
CA PRO A 554 9.15 -24.50 -12.41
C PRO A 554 9.70 -25.77 -13.08
N ASP A 555 8.97 -26.29 -14.06
CA ASP A 555 9.46 -27.41 -14.87
C ASP A 555 10.68 -27.02 -15.71
N TYR A 556 11.57 -27.99 -15.99
CA TYR A 556 12.71 -27.79 -16.88
C TYR A 556 12.25 -27.34 -18.27
N CYS A 557 13.08 -26.55 -18.94
CA CYS A 557 12.79 -25.97 -20.24
C CYS A 557 13.79 -26.39 -21.32
N SER A 558 14.96 -26.91 -20.93
CA SER A 558 15.84 -27.62 -21.86
C SER A 558 15.43 -29.09 -22.01
N GLY A 559 15.96 -29.73 -23.06
CA GLY A 559 15.61 -31.11 -23.39
C GLY A 559 14.24 -31.28 -24.03
N CYS A 560 13.71 -32.50 -23.97
CA CYS A 560 12.39 -32.80 -24.52
C CYS A 560 11.28 -32.73 -23.45
N ASP A 561 10.07 -32.40 -23.93
CA ASP A 561 8.86 -32.20 -23.12
C ASP A 561 8.58 -33.37 -22.16
N GLN A 562 8.93 -34.60 -22.52
CA GLN A 562 8.71 -35.81 -21.71
C GLN A 562 9.55 -35.88 -20.42
N PHE A 563 10.59 -35.05 -20.29
CA PHE A 563 11.49 -35.06 -19.13
C PHE A 563 11.46 -33.76 -18.34
N ARG A 564 10.52 -32.85 -18.62
CA ARG A 564 10.45 -31.52 -18.02
C ARG A 564 10.11 -31.49 -16.53
N ASP A 565 9.32 -32.44 -16.06
CA ASP A 565 8.89 -32.47 -14.66
C ASP A 565 9.64 -33.56 -13.87
N LEU A 566 10.86 -33.90 -14.33
CA LEU A 566 11.72 -34.87 -13.69
C LEU A 566 12.08 -34.40 -12.26
N LYS A 567 11.98 -35.29 -11.28
CA LYS A 567 12.40 -35.00 -9.90
C LYS A 567 13.54 -35.91 -9.46
N VAL A 568 14.58 -35.30 -8.89
CA VAL A 568 15.68 -35.98 -8.21
C VAL A 568 15.54 -35.66 -6.72
N GLY A 569 15.44 -36.69 -5.89
CA GLY A 569 15.27 -36.52 -4.45
C GLY A 569 15.95 -37.62 -3.65
N ASN A 570 15.89 -37.54 -2.32
CA ASN A 570 16.52 -38.49 -1.40
C ASN A 570 17.98 -38.84 -1.75
N VAL A 571 18.80 -37.82 -2.03
CA VAL A 571 20.23 -38.01 -2.28
C VAL A 571 20.93 -38.32 -0.96
N GLU A 572 21.23 -39.58 -0.72
CA GLU A 572 21.74 -40.01 0.58
C GLU A 572 22.92 -40.97 0.48
N CYS A 573 23.75 -40.93 1.51
CA CYS A 573 24.86 -41.86 1.61
C CYS A 573 24.36 -43.27 1.97
N TYR A 574 24.90 -44.28 1.29
CA TYR A 574 24.52 -45.68 1.40
C TYR A 574 25.66 -46.50 2.02
N LEU A 575 25.47 -46.91 3.27
CA LEU A 575 26.50 -47.49 4.14
C LEU A 575 27.15 -48.78 3.60
N THR A 576 26.44 -49.59 2.82
CA THR A 576 27.02 -50.77 2.18
C THR A 576 27.77 -50.37 0.91
N ALA A 577 29.11 -50.29 1.04
CA ALA A 577 30.12 -49.98 0.01
C ALA A 577 30.59 -48.52 -0.12
N TYR A 578 30.39 -47.66 0.90
CA TYR A 578 30.73 -46.21 0.85
C TYR A 578 30.10 -45.50 -0.37
N GLY A 579 28.94 -46.02 -0.78
CA GLY A 579 28.26 -45.54 -1.95
C GLY A 579 27.27 -44.44 -1.60
N TRP A 580 26.58 -43.95 -2.61
CA TRP A 580 25.43 -43.10 -2.45
C TRP A 580 24.34 -43.50 -3.43
N ARG A 581 23.12 -43.10 -3.11
CA ARG A 581 21.94 -43.34 -3.93
C ARG A 581 21.10 -42.07 -4.00
N PHE A 582 20.21 -42.04 -4.98
CA PHE A 582 19.17 -41.03 -5.10
C PHE A 582 17.91 -41.69 -5.67
N ASN A 583 16.78 -41.02 -5.51
CA ASN A 583 15.53 -41.38 -6.17
C ASN A 583 15.36 -40.53 -7.42
N LEU A 584 14.96 -41.20 -8.51
CA LEU A 584 14.58 -40.56 -9.76
C LEU A 584 13.10 -40.78 -9.99
N TYR A 585 12.34 -39.71 -10.22
CA TYR A 585 10.95 -39.76 -10.62
C TYR A 585 10.80 -39.06 -11.97
N VAL A 586 10.25 -39.76 -12.96
CA VAL A 586 9.99 -39.20 -14.29
C VAL A 586 8.50 -39.34 -14.58
N PRO A 587 7.73 -38.25 -14.50
CA PRO A 587 6.31 -38.30 -14.79
C PRO A 587 6.03 -38.38 -16.30
N ASN A 588 4.84 -38.87 -16.66
CA ASN A 588 4.34 -38.84 -18.03
C ASN A 588 2.81 -38.97 -18.03
N GLU A 589 2.12 -38.02 -18.65
CA GLU A 589 0.66 -38.01 -18.74
C GLU A 589 0.11 -39.11 -19.67
N ASN A 590 0.92 -39.56 -20.63
CA ASN A 590 0.52 -40.63 -21.54
C ASN A 590 0.61 -41.98 -20.84
N SER A 591 -0.53 -42.44 -20.33
CA SER A 591 -0.70 -43.77 -19.70
C SER A 591 -0.29 -44.97 -20.57
N ASN A 592 -0.05 -44.79 -21.88
CA ASN A 592 0.42 -45.83 -22.79
C ASN A 592 1.92 -45.78 -23.11
N ALA A 593 2.69 -44.86 -22.53
CA ALA A 593 4.12 -44.74 -22.79
C ALA A 593 4.89 -45.98 -22.31
N THR A 594 5.79 -46.50 -23.15
CA THR A 594 6.51 -47.76 -22.90
C THR A 594 7.58 -47.63 -21.80
N GLY A 595 8.09 -46.41 -21.57
CA GLY A 595 9.12 -46.11 -20.57
C GLY A 595 10.27 -45.28 -21.13
N TYR A 596 11.34 -45.15 -20.36
CA TYR A 596 12.57 -44.44 -20.74
C TYR A 596 13.81 -45.29 -20.45
N ASN A 597 14.92 -45.04 -21.16
CA ASN A 597 16.22 -45.64 -20.83
C ASN A 597 17.10 -44.64 -20.09
N LEU A 598 17.73 -45.10 -19.02
CA LEU A 598 18.82 -44.40 -18.34
C LEU A 598 20.17 -44.95 -18.84
N ASN A 599 21.04 -44.08 -19.35
CA ASN A 599 22.34 -44.42 -19.97
C ASN A 599 22.24 -45.55 -21.03
N GLY A 600 21.14 -45.60 -21.76
CA GLY A 600 20.91 -46.53 -22.88
C GLY A 600 20.96 -48.03 -22.53
N THR A 601 20.84 -48.41 -21.25
CA THR A 601 21.15 -49.79 -20.83
C THR A 601 19.99 -50.56 -20.18
N ILE A 602 19.02 -49.92 -19.50
CA ILE A 602 17.86 -50.61 -18.89
C ILE A 602 16.58 -49.74 -19.01
N PRO A 603 15.48 -50.30 -19.55
CA PRO A 603 14.16 -49.66 -19.54
C PRO A 603 13.67 -49.41 -18.12
N LYS A 604 13.16 -48.21 -17.88
CA LYS A 604 12.52 -47.73 -16.66
C LYS A 604 11.10 -47.27 -16.97
N ASN A 605 10.22 -47.30 -15.97
CA ASN A 605 8.82 -46.93 -16.16
C ASN A 605 8.59 -45.48 -15.73
N TYR A 606 7.73 -44.77 -16.46
CA TYR A 606 7.22 -43.47 -16.02
C TYR A 606 6.32 -43.59 -14.78
N ASN A 607 6.15 -42.47 -14.07
CA ASN A 607 5.28 -42.35 -12.90
C ASN A 607 5.62 -43.32 -11.76
N ILE A 608 6.88 -43.80 -11.71
CA ILE A 608 7.40 -44.66 -10.65
C ILE A 608 8.69 -44.03 -10.10
N ILE A 609 8.80 -44.00 -8.77
CA ILE A 609 10.03 -43.59 -8.09
C ILE A 609 11.06 -44.72 -8.21
N GLU A 610 12.13 -44.46 -8.95
CA GLU A 610 13.21 -45.40 -9.25
C GLU A 610 14.45 -45.11 -8.39
N PRO A 611 14.83 -45.98 -7.44
CA PRO A 611 16.05 -45.80 -6.66
C PRO A 611 17.30 -46.16 -7.48
N ILE A 612 18.23 -45.22 -7.62
CA ILE A 612 19.48 -45.37 -8.37
C ILE A 612 20.66 -45.49 -7.41
N ILE A 613 21.34 -46.64 -7.45
CA ILE A 613 22.60 -46.85 -6.73
C ILE A 613 23.75 -46.44 -7.64
N VAL A 614 24.54 -45.46 -7.21
CA VAL A 614 25.56 -44.85 -8.08
C VAL A 614 26.89 -45.58 -7.97
N GLY A 615 27.47 -45.61 -6.78
CA GLY A 615 28.86 -46.03 -6.56
C GLY A 615 29.52 -45.19 -5.48
N PRO A 616 30.85 -45.27 -5.30
CA PRO A 616 31.54 -44.60 -4.21
C PRO A 616 31.40 -43.08 -4.30
N ILE A 617 31.20 -42.42 -3.15
CA ILE A 617 31.11 -40.95 -3.05
C ILE A 617 32.38 -40.26 -3.59
N SER A 618 33.55 -40.87 -3.36
CA SER A 618 34.82 -40.41 -3.94
C SER A 618 34.88 -40.46 -5.47
N GLY A 619 33.84 -40.98 -6.13
CA GLY A 619 33.68 -40.98 -7.58
C GLY A 619 33.29 -39.63 -8.17
N GLY A 620 33.01 -38.61 -7.35
CA GLY A 620 32.56 -37.29 -7.78
C GLY A 620 31.16 -37.30 -8.38
N CYS A 621 30.77 -36.16 -8.98
CA CYS A 621 29.47 -36.02 -9.64
C CYS A 621 29.33 -36.97 -10.85
N LYS A 622 28.09 -37.21 -11.27
CA LYS A 622 27.76 -38.10 -12.40
C LYS A 622 26.79 -37.43 -13.34
N VAL A 623 26.99 -37.69 -14.63
CA VAL A 623 26.08 -37.30 -15.69
C VAL A 623 25.31 -38.54 -16.14
N TYR A 624 23.99 -38.41 -16.22
CA TYR A 624 23.08 -39.43 -16.71
C TYR A 624 22.36 -38.93 -17.95
N THR A 625 22.16 -39.81 -18.93
CA THR A 625 21.39 -39.54 -20.14
C THR A 625 20.09 -40.32 -20.11
N LEU A 626 18.99 -39.63 -20.37
CA LEU A 626 17.64 -40.15 -20.52
C LEU A 626 17.29 -40.20 -22.01
N SER A 627 16.55 -41.23 -22.41
CA SER A 627 15.99 -41.34 -23.76
C SER A 627 14.63 -42.02 -23.70
N ASP A 628 13.63 -41.43 -24.34
CA ASP A 628 12.29 -42.02 -24.42
C ASP A 628 12.32 -43.28 -25.32
N ILE A 629 11.63 -44.35 -24.91
CA ILE A 629 11.63 -45.62 -25.66
C ILE A 629 10.82 -45.52 -26.95
N ASP A 630 9.71 -44.79 -26.91
CA ASP A 630 8.79 -44.61 -28.04
C ASP A 630 9.29 -43.53 -29.01
N ASN A 631 10.05 -42.56 -28.50
CA ASN A 631 10.74 -41.52 -29.25
C ASN A 631 12.23 -41.41 -28.86
N PRO A 632 13.12 -42.23 -29.44
CA PRO A 632 14.55 -42.22 -29.12
C PRO A 632 15.30 -40.92 -29.42
N LEU A 633 14.67 -39.96 -30.12
CA LEU A 633 15.21 -38.62 -30.36
C LEU A 633 14.91 -37.66 -29.19
N CYS A 634 13.94 -37.98 -28.34
CA CYS A 634 13.71 -37.28 -27.09
C CYS A 634 14.75 -37.75 -26.07
N THR A 635 15.78 -36.92 -25.90
CA THR A 635 16.87 -37.16 -24.97
C THR A 635 17.15 -35.93 -24.13
N SER A 636 17.42 -36.14 -22.84
CA SER A 636 17.90 -35.11 -21.91
C SER A 636 19.02 -35.71 -21.07
N SER A 637 19.90 -34.89 -20.54
CA SER A 637 20.93 -35.29 -19.59
C SER A 637 20.84 -34.48 -18.32
N PHE A 638 21.25 -35.05 -17.20
CA PHE A 638 21.31 -34.35 -15.93
C PHE A 638 22.56 -34.76 -15.16
N THR A 639 23.12 -33.82 -14.42
CA THR A 639 24.28 -33.95 -13.55
C THR A 639 23.84 -34.02 -12.10
N ILE A 640 24.36 -34.98 -11.33
CA ILE A 640 24.08 -35.11 -9.90
C ILE A 640 25.37 -35.32 -9.11
N CYS A 641 25.53 -34.61 -8.00
CA CYS A 641 26.68 -34.72 -7.12
C CYS A 641 26.38 -35.60 -5.91
N PRO A 642 27.39 -36.33 -5.38
CA PRO A 642 27.20 -37.14 -4.18
C PRO A 642 26.94 -36.27 -2.94
N PRO A 643 26.27 -36.80 -1.91
CA PRO A 643 26.16 -36.14 -0.61
C PRO A 643 27.49 -36.15 0.12
N LYS A 644 27.57 -35.45 1.27
CA LYS A 644 28.71 -35.58 2.18
C LYS A 644 28.94 -37.07 2.54
N PRO A 645 30.20 -37.50 2.71
CA PRO A 645 30.52 -38.85 3.13
C PRO A 645 29.75 -39.29 4.39
N CYS A 646 29.33 -40.56 4.46
CA CYS A 646 28.62 -41.16 5.63
C CYS A 646 29.35 -41.06 6.99
N VAL A 647 30.59 -40.60 7.01
CA VAL A 647 31.37 -40.42 8.24
C VAL A 647 31.01 -39.09 8.88
N ASN A 648 31.36 -38.89 10.15
CA ASN A 648 31.21 -37.55 10.76
C ASN A 648 32.05 -36.55 9.95
N CYS A 649 31.37 -35.67 9.25
CA CYS A 649 31.95 -34.64 8.40
C CYS A 649 31.07 -33.41 8.57
N ASP A 650 31.52 -32.53 9.45
CA ASP A 650 30.76 -31.34 9.82
C ASP A 650 30.99 -30.20 8.80
N LEU A 651 31.97 -30.34 7.88
CA LEU A 651 32.24 -29.36 6.81
C LEU A 651 30.95 -28.96 6.10
N ASP A 652 30.66 -27.67 6.08
CA ASP A 652 29.56 -27.13 5.29
C ASP A 652 30.06 -26.13 4.23
N VAL A 653 29.44 -26.21 3.05
CA VAL A 653 29.90 -25.51 1.84
C VAL A 653 28.67 -25.05 1.06
N ILE A 654 28.44 -23.74 1.09
CA ILE A 654 27.25 -23.14 0.50
C ILE A 654 27.64 -22.24 -0.67
N VAL A 655 26.97 -22.40 -1.81
CA VAL A 655 27.07 -21.47 -2.94
C VAL A 655 26.17 -20.28 -2.64
N LYS A 656 26.78 -19.11 -2.42
CA LYS A 656 26.07 -17.88 -2.08
C LYS A 656 25.66 -17.09 -3.32
N ASP A 657 26.55 -17.00 -4.31
CA ASP A 657 26.35 -16.21 -5.51
C ASP A 657 27.25 -16.69 -6.67
N VAL A 658 26.84 -16.41 -7.90
CA VAL A 658 27.59 -16.66 -9.13
C VAL A 658 27.62 -15.39 -9.98
N GLU A 659 28.78 -14.74 -10.06
CA GLU A 659 28.93 -13.42 -10.65
C GLU A 659 29.64 -13.48 -12.02
N CYS A 660 29.01 -12.96 -13.07
CA CYS A 660 29.62 -12.85 -14.39
C CYS A 660 30.71 -11.76 -14.46
N VAL A 661 31.90 -12.12 -14.97
CA VAL A 661 33.05 -11.22 -15.10
C VAL A 661 33.02 -10.48 -16.45
N TYR A 662 32.52 -9.24 -16.41
CA TYR A 662 32.45 -8.35 -17.56
C TYR A 662 33.77 -7.60 -17.81
N ASN A 663 34.25 -7.62 -19.05
CA ASN A 663 35.39 -6.80 -19.46
C ASN A 663 34.90 -5.53 -20.17
N PRO A 664 34.98 -4.35 -19.54
CA PRO A 664 34.46 -3.11 -20.11
C PRO A 664 35.23 -2.64 -21.35
N LYS A 665 36.46 -3.12 -21.57
CA LYS A 665 37.27 -2.74 -22.74
C LYS A 665 36.87 -3.51 -23.99
N THR A 666 36.51 -4.78 -23.84
CA THR A 666 36.11 -5.64 -24.96
C THR A 666 34.60 -5.73 -25.11
N GLN A 667 33.84 -5.21 -24.13
CA GLN A 667 32.38 -5.33 -24.05
C GLN A 667 31.91 -6.79 -24.11
N THR A 668 32.69 -7.69 -23.50
CA THR A 668 32.40 -9.13 -23.49
C THR A 668 32.59 -9.70 -22.10
N TYR A 669 31.81 -10.72 -21.78
CA TYR A 669 32.04 -11.55 -20.61
C TYR A 669 33.26 -12.45 -20.84
N THR A 670 34.09 -12.57 -19.82
CA THR A 670 35.36 -13.32 -19.87
C THR A 670 35.33 -14.60 -19.03
N GLY A 671 34.25 -14.80 -18.28
CA GLY A 671 34.03 -15.92 -17.37
C GLY A 671 33.07 -15.52 -16.26
N PHE A 672 33.00 -16.33 -15.20
CA PHE A 672 32.20 -16.09 -14.00
C PHE A 672 32.97 -16.48 -12.74
N LYS A 673 32.63 -15.90 -11.59
CA LYS A 673 33.14 -16.29 -10.27
C LYS A 673 32.05 -16.96 -9.46
N VAL A 674 32.47 -17.78 -8.51
CA VAL A 674 31.58 -18.46 -7.55
C VAL A 674 31.94 -17.97 -6.16
N HIS A 675 30.95 -17.44 -5.43
CA HIS A 675 31.08 -17.08 -4.03
C HIS A 675 30.67 -18.27 -3.16
N LEU A 676 31.62 -18.84 -2.41
CA LEU A 676 31.35 -19.94 -1.47
C LEU A 676 31.51 -19.49 -0.03
N ASP A 677 30.57 -19.89 0.82
CA ASP A 677 30.71 -19.84 2.27
C ASP A 677 31.21 -21.20 2.78
N LEU A 678 32.25 -21.18 3.61
CA LEU A 678 32.86 -22.35 4.18
C LEU A 678 32.73 -22.29 5.71
N SER A 679 32.04 -23.23 6.32
CA SER A 679 31.80 -23.28 7.77
C SER A 679 32.23 -24.63 8.37
N ASP A 680 32.26 -24.67 9.69
CA ASP A 680 32.65 -25.86 10.49
C ASP A 680 34.08 -26.37 10.23
N ILE A 681 35.03 -25.43 10.11
CA ILE A 681 36.46 -25.71 9.98
C ILE A 681 37.19 -25.27 11.26
N ASP A 682 37.86 -26.18 11.97
CA ASP A 682 38.63 -25.82 13.17
C ASP A 682 39.75 -24.80 12.83
N PRO A 683 39.67 -23.55 13.32
CA PRO A 683 40.64 -22.50 12.95
C PRO A 683 42.05 -22.75 13.49
N VAL A 684 42.23 -23.70 14.41
CA VAL A 684 43.51 -24.09 15.00
C VAL A 684 44.17 -25.19 14.18
N ASN A 685 43.45 -26.28 13.93
CA ASN A 685 44.02 -27.54 13.45
C ASN A 685 43.70 -27.85 11.98
N GLU A 686 42.71 -27.18 11.39
CA GLU A 686 42.16 -27.53 10.08
C GLU A 686 42.24 -26.37 9.08
N GLN A 687 42.06 -26.71 7.80
CA GLN A 687 41.94 -25.79 6.67
C GLN A 687 41.20 -26.49 5.54
N ALA A 688 40.32 -25.78 4.83
CA ALA A 688 39.66 -26.29 3.64
C ALA A 688 40.60 -26.20 2.42
N CYS A 689 40.81 -27.31 1.75
CA CYS A 689 41.47 -27.37 0.45
C CYS A 689 40.40 -27.34 -0.64
N VAL A 690 40.44 -26.31 -1.50
CA VAL A 690 39.48 -26.12 -2.60
C VAL A 690 40.15 -26.44 -3.93
N GLY A 691 39.50 -27.27 -4.74
CA GLY A 691 39.91 -27.59 -6.10
C GLY A 691 38.74 -27.59 -7.07
N TYR A 692 39.04 -27.57 -8.36
CA TYR A 692 38.04 -27.56 -9.42
C TYR A 692 38.46 -28.40 -10.63
N SER A 693 37.49 -28.78 -11.45
CA SER A 693 37.64 -29.53 -12.71
C SER A 693 36.55 -29.11 -13.70
N TYR A 694 36.84 -29.16 -15.00
CA TYR A 694 35.82 -28.98 -16.07
C TYR A 694 35.18 -30.31 -16.50
N THR A 695 35.47 -31.39 -15.75
CA THR A 695 34.88 -32.71 -15.99
C THR A 695 34.39 -33.29 -14.66
N PRO A 696 33.32 -34.11 -14.68
CA PRO A 696 32.71 -34.68 -13.48
C PRO A 696 33.59 -35.70 -12.72
N THR A 697 34.79 -36.03 -13.22
CA THR A 697 35.62 -37.14 -12.70
C THR A 697 36.51 -36.75 -11.52
N SER A 698 36.71 -37.66 -10.57
CA SER A 698 37.29 -37.39 -9.25
C SER A 698 38.83 -37.40 -9.14
N PHE A 699 39.57 -37.46 -10.24
CA PHE A 699 41.03 -37.70 -10.19
C PHE A 699 41.91 -36.59 -10.79
N ALA A 700 41.33 -35.54 -11.39
CA ALA A 700 42.08 -34.52 -12.13
C ALA A 700 41.72 -33.07 -11.69
N PHE A 701 41.68 -32.82 -10.38
CA PHE A 701 41.41 -31.48 -9.85
C PHE A 701 42.63 -30.55 -9.97
N THR A 702 42.36 -29.31 -10.36
CA THR A 702 43.28 -28.19 -10.18
C THR A 702 43.03 -27.58 -8.81
N TYR A 703 44.02 -27.61 -7.92
CA TYR A 703 43.90 -27.04 -6.59
C TYR A 703 44.09 -25.52 -6.62
N ILE A 704 43.16 -24.80 -5.99
CA ILE A 704 43.17 -23.34 -5.90
C ILE A 704 44.01 -22.91 -4.69
N GLY A 705 43.73 -23.48 -3.52
CA GLY A 705 44.44 -23.11 -2.29
C GLY A 705 43.79 -23.62 -1.01
N PHE A 706 44.22 -23.02 0.11
CA PHE A 706 43.73 -23.29 1.45
C PHE A 706 42.97 -22.11 2.02
N TYR A 707 41.88 -22.41 2.70
CA TYR A 707 40.92 -21.44 3.23
C TYR A 707 40.54 -21.83 4.66
N SER A 708 40.25 -20.84 5.49
CA SER A 708 39.65 -21.06 6.81
C SER A 708 38.13 -20.99 6.70
N ASP A 709 37.45 -21.08 7.83
CA ASP A 709 36.07 -20.64 7.97
C ASP A 709 35.88 -19.20 7.43
N GLY A 710 34.83 -18.98 6.65
CA GLY A 710 34.45 -17.72 6.01
C GLY A 710 34.09 -17.82 4.53
N SER A 711 33.80 -16.65 3.92
CA SER A 711 33.30 -16.54 2.54
C SER A 711 34.36 -16.08 1.53
N TYR A 712 34.42 -16.71 0.36
CA TYR A 712 35.49 -16.52 -0.63
C TYR A 712 35.01 -16.58 -2.08
N ASP A 713 35.65 -15.82 -2.96
CA ASP A 713 35.43 -15.85 -4.41
C ASP A 713 36.42 -16.79 -5.12
N PHE A 714 35.89 -17.64 -6.00
CA PHE A 714 36.66 -18.55 -6.84
C PHE A 714 36.43 -18.28 -8.33
N GLY A 715 37.48 -18.38 -9.14
CA GLY A 715 37.42 -18.14 -10.59
C GLY A 715 38.38 -17.04 -11.08
N PRO A 716 38.15 -16.46 -12.27
CA PRO A 716 37.02 -16.72 -13.15
C PRO A 716 37.09 -18.10 -13.84
N PHE A 717 35.93 -18.75 -13.97
CA PHE A 717 35.72 -19.96 -14.76
C PHE A 717 35.06 -19.61 -16.09
N THR A 718 35.30 -20.41 -17.13
CA THR A 718 34.81 -20.13 -18.50
C THR A 718 33.74 -21.10 -18.99
N ASP A 719 33.51 -22.15 -18.22
CA ASP A 719 32.66 -23.30 -18.55
C ASP A 719 32.14 -23.91 -17.24
N ASP A 720 31.25 -24.87 -17.35
CA ASP A 720 30.73 -25.67 -16.23
C ASP A 720 31.87 -26.18 -15.34
N VAL A 721 31.74 -25.97 -14.03
CA VAL A 721 32.81 -26.28 -13.09
C VAL A 721 32.34 -27.22 -11.99
N TYR A 722 33.13 -28.27 -11.78
CA TYR A 722 32.97 -29.23 -10.72
C TYR A 722 33.95 -28.88 -9.60
N MET A 723 33.43 -28.37 -8.49
CA MET A 723 34.24 -27.99 -7.34
C MET A 723 34.31 -29.13 -6.33
N TYR A 724 35.46 -29.20 -5.65
CA TYR A 724 35.76 -30.18 -4.62
C TYR A 724 36.39 -29.47 -3.43
N VAL A 725 35.72 -29.53 -2.28
CA VAL A 725 36.17 -28.92 -1.03
C VAL A 725 36.40 -30.04 -0.02
N ARG A 726 37.54 -30.02 0.67
CA ARG A 726 37.86 -31.03 1.69
C ARG A 726 38.59 -30.44 2.89
N ILE A 727 38.36 -31.01 4.07
CA ILE A 727 39.08 -30.59 5.29
C ILE A 727 40.44 -31.28 5.37
N CYS A 728 41.49 -30.48 5.54
CA CYS A 728 42.86 -30.93 5.67
C CYS A 728 43.47 -30.46 6.99
N ASN A 729 44.34 -31.28 7.59
CA ASN A 729 45.14 -30.84 8.72
C ASN A 729 46.05 -29.68 8.29
N ARG A 730 46.16 -28.68 9.16
CA ARG A 730 46.97 -27.49 8.89
C ARG A 730 48.42 -27.86 8.63
N GLY A 731 48.97 -27.38 7.52
CA GLY A 731 50.36 -27.66 7.10
C GLY A 731 50.53 -28.91 6.24
N THR A 732 49.46 -29.65 5.92
CA THR A 732 49.47 -30.67 4.85
C THR A 732 49.28 -30.02 3.48
N ASP A 733 49.84 -30.63 2.42
CA ASP A 733 49.66 -30.17 1.04
C ASP A 733 48.35 -30.69 0.46
N CYS A 734 47.65 -29.86 -0.32
CA CYS A 734 46.36 -30.15 -0.93
C CYS A 734 46.45 -31.46 -1.69
N ALA A 735 47.46 -31.65 -2.55
CA ALA A 735 47.59 -32.84 -3.37
C ALA A 735 47.79 -34.16 -2.58
N THR A 736 48.24 -34.09 -1.33
CA THR A 736 48.56 -35.27 -0.49
C THR A 736 47.62 -35.43 0.70
N CYS A 737 46.73 -34.46 0.92
CA CYS A 737 45.72 -34.51 1.96
C CYS A 737 44.74 -35.67 1.71
N THR A 738 44.72 -36.62 2.64
CA THR A 738 43.77 -37.73 2.63
C THR A 738 42.84 -37.54 3.82
N THR A 739 41.58 -37.23 3.51
CA THR A 739 40.53 -36.96 4.49
C THR A 739 39.27 -37.68 4.04
N SER A 740 38.45 -38.06 5.01
CA SER A 740 37.12 -38.59 4.77
C SER A 740 36.04 -37.52 4.78
N CYS A 741 36.39 -36.24 5.04
CA CYS A 741 35.43 -35.14 5.06
C CYS A 741 35.64 -34.18 3.88
N TYR A 742 34.68 -34.22 2.95
CA TYR A 742 34.72 -33.47 1.71
C TYR A 742 33.32 -33.31 1.09
N LYS A 743 33.17 -32.34 0.19
CA LYS A 743 31.94 -32.02 -0.56
C LYS A 743 32.28 -31.80 -2.03
N TYR A 744 31.39 -32.26 -2.90
CA TYR A 744 31.42 -31.99 -4.34
C TYR A 744 30.27 -31.05 -4.70
N LEU A 745 30.54 -30.12 -5.60
CA LEU A 745 29.56 -29.18 -6.14
C LEU A 745 29.67 -29.19 -7.66
N TYR A 746 28.54 -29.05 -8.33
CA TYR A 746 28.46 -28.75 -9.75
C TYR A 746 27.91 -27.33 -9.88
N ILE A 747 28.64 -26.46 -10.56
CA ILE A 747 28.23 -25.09 -10.84
C ILE A 747 28.12 -24.95 -12.35
N PRO A 748 26.90 -24.87 -12.90
CA PRO A 748 26.72 -24.62 -14.32
C PRO A 748 27.19 -23.22 -14.67
N LYS A 749 27.62 -23.03 -15.91
CA LYS A 749 28.00 -21.72 -16.42
C LYS A 749 26.77 -20.78 -16.43
N PRO A 750 26.80 -19.61 -15.81
CA PRO A 750 25.65 -18.71 -15.82
C PRO A 750 25.40 -18.09 -17.21
N ASP A 751 24.14 -17.72 -17.50
CA ASP A 751 23.81 -16.87 -18.64
C ASP A 751 24.13 -15.40 -18.34
N CYS A 752 25.34 -15.01 -18.68
CA CYS A 752 25.81 -13.65 -18.45
C CYS A 752 25.08 -12.58 -19.28
N VAL A 753 24.36 -12.94 -20.36
CA VAL A 753 23.62 -11.97 -21.18
C VAL A 753 22.29 -11.64 -20.52
N THR A 754 21.52 -12.66 -20.16
CA THR A 754 20.25 -12.47 -19.44
C THR A 754 20.46 -11.81 -18.08
N GLN A 755 21.51 -12.21 -17.33
CA GLN A 755 21.88 -11.53 -16.07
C GLN A 755 22.09 -10.02 -16.27
N LYS A 756 22.74 -9.62 -17.37
CA LYS A 756 22.97 -8.20 -17.70
C LYS A 756 21.69 -7.44 -18.02
N GLU A 757 20.81 -8.02 -18.83
CA GLU A 757 19.56 -7.37 -19.25
C GLU A 757 18.63 -7.15 -18.05
N ILE A 758 18.63 -8.11 -17.13
CA ILE A 758 17.96 -8.02 -15.84
C ILE A 758 18.57 -6.90 -14.98
N GLU A 759 19.89 -6.84 -14.85
CA GLU A 759 20.60 -5.79 -14.10
C GLU A 759 20.44 -4.37 -14.71
N GLU A 760 20.28 -4.25 -16.03
CA GLU A 760 20.15 -2.98 -16.75
C GLU A 760 18.70 -2.46 -16.83
N GLY A 761 17.68 -3.31 -16.63
CA GLY A 761 16.25 -2.97 -16.69
C GLY A 761 15.64 -2.43 -15.39
N LEU A 762 16.41 -2.39 -14.30
CA LEU A 762 15.97 -1.93 -12.98
C LEU A 762 16.47 -0.50 -12.69
N GLU A 763 15.71 0.27 -11.90
CA GLU A 763 16.32 1.33 -11.11
C GLU A 763 17.44 0.68 -10.29
N LYS A 764 18.68 1.05 -10.58
CA LYS A 764 19.84 0.54 -9.83
C LYS A 764 19.67 0.83 -8.34
N ARG A 765 19.22 -0.16 -7.57
CA ARG A 765 19.91 -0.51 -6.33
C ARG A 765 20.81 -1.67 -6.67
N SER A 766 22.09 -1.34 -6.79
CA SER A 766 23.15 -2.29 -6.97
C SER A 766 23.06 -3.39 -5.90
N ILE A 767 23.20 -4.64 -6.33
CA ILE A 767 23.61 -5.75 -5.45
C ILE A 767 25.08 -5.54 -4.99
N GLU A 768 25.75 -4.45 -5.40
CA GLU A 768 26.74 -3.82 -4.50
C GLU A 768 26.00 -3.29 -3.28
N LYS A 769 26.04 -4.07 -2.19
CA LYS A 769 26.09 -3.61 -0.79
C LYS A 769 25.95 -2.08 -0.68
N GLU A 770 24.72 -1.58 -0.82
CA GLU A 770 24.38 -0.23 -0.40
C GLU A 770 24.25 -0.34 1.12
N LEU A 771 25.40 -0.52 1.76
CA LEU A 771 25.60 -0.42 3.18
C LEU A 771 25.04 0.93 3.58
N VAL A 772 23.82 0.92 4.14
CA VAL A 772 23.13 2.02 4.81
C VAL A 772 24.06 3.22 4.93
N GLU A 773 24.03 4.10 3.92
CA GLU A 773 24.71 5.37 3.98
C GLU A 773 23.96 6.18 5.04
N ASN A 774 24.34 5.97 6.31
CA ASN A 774 24.06 6.94 7.35
C ASN A 774 24.69 8.24 6.88
N GLN A 775 23.85 9.18 6.47
CA GLN A 775 24.21 10.45 5.83
C GLN A 775 25.13 11.37 6.65
N ASP A 776 25.67 10.92 7.78
CA ASP A 776 26.60 11.71 8.60
C ASP A 776 28.01 11.12 8.78
N THR A 777 28.28 9.86 8.39
CA THR A 777 29.65 9.32 8.43
C THR A 777 29.87 8.32 7.30
N LYS A 778 30.69 8.68 6.30
CA LYS A 778 31.02 7.90 5.09
C LYS A 778 31.60 6.49 5.36
N GLY A 779 30.81 5.55 5.87
CA GLY A 779 31.14 4.12 6.00
C GLY A 779 32.44 3.80 6.74
N GLU A 780 32.95 4.70 7.60
CA GLU A 780 34.29 4.52 8.19
C GLU A 780 34.29 3.54 9.37
N LEU A 781 33.15 3.40 10.06
CA LEU A 781 32.94 2.49 11.17
C LEU A 781 31.52 1.91 11.11
N ILE A 782 31.40 0.59 11.17
CA ILE A 782 30.15 -0.18 11.07
C ILE A 782 30.03 -1.05 12.31
N VAL A 783 28.81 -1.19 12.83
CA VAL A 783 28.53 -1.99 14.02
C VAL A 783 27.53 -3.08 13.64
N ILE A 784 27.91 -4.34 13.82
CA ILE A 784 27.12 -5.52 13.47
C ILE A 784 26.71 -6.20 14.79
N PRO A 785 25.41 -6.27 15.12
CA PRO A 785 24.91 -7.06 16.24
C PRO A 785 25.29 -8.53 16.03
N ASN A 786 25.74 -9.25 17.07
CA ASN A 786 25.96 -10.69 16.95
C ASN A 786 24.62 -11.43 17.18
N PRO A 787 24.06 -12.12 16.17
CA PRO A 787 22.76 -12.79 16.30
C PRO A 787 22.78 -14.00 17.25
N PHE A 788 23.97 -14.52 17.60
CA PHE A 788 24.12 -15.73 18.42
C PHE A 788 24.61 -15.46 19.86
N SER A 789 24.94 -14.20 20.20
CA SER A 789 25.42 -13.82 21.53
C SER A 789 24.88 -12.46 21.92
N THR A 790 23.95 -12.43 22.88
CA THR A 790 23.31 -11.20 23.36
C THR A 790 24.27 -10.22 24.01
N ASP A 791 25.53 -10.59 24.29
CA ASP A 791 26.53 -9.73 24.91
C ASP A 791 27.71 -9.43 24.01
N GLU A 792 27.65 -9.79 22.72
CA GLU A 792 28.73 -9.54 21.78
C GLU A 792 28.26 -8.66 20.61
N VAL A 793 29.10 -7.71 20.21
CA VAL A 793 28.87 -6.86 19.05
C VAL A 793 30.17 -6.79 18.26
N ILE A 794 30.08 -6.75 16.94
CA ILE A 794 31.24 -6.68 16.06
C ILE A 794 31.37 -5.26 15.54
N ILE A 795 32.53 -4.63 15.72
CA ILE A 795 32.85 -3.32 15.14
C ILE A 795 33.78 -3.53 13.95
N ARG A 796 33.34 -3.16 12.75
CA ARG A 796 34.18 -3.07 11.55
C ARG A 796 34.62 -1.64 11.32
N SER A 797 35.86 -1.44 10.90
CA SER A 797 36.40 -0.11 10.63
C SER A 797 37.32 -0.09 9.42
N ALA A 798 37.23 1.00 8.66
CA ALA A 798 38.12 1.31 7.54
C ALA A 798 39.38 2.08 7.99
N LEU A 799 39.50 2.42 9.28
CA LEU A 799 40.63 3.16 9.85
C LEU A 799 41.79 2.24 10.22
N ASP A 800 43.03 2.70 10.03
CA ASP A 800 44.23 1.95 10.43
C ASP A 800 44.24 1.64 11.93
N VAL A 801 43.80 2.59 12.76
CA VAL A 801 43.59 2.44 14.20
C VAL A 801 42.28 3.09 14.56
N THR A 802 41.40 2.34 15.20
CA THR A 802 40.09 2.81 15.64
C THR A 802 40.10 2.98 17.14
N VAL A 803 39.68 4.15 17.63
CA VAL A 803 39.46 4.42 19.05
C VAL A 803 37.99 4.81 19.21
N TYR A 804 37.27 4.13 20.08
CA TYR A 804 35.84 4.32 20.25
C TYR A 804 35.41 4.39 21.72
N GLU A 805 34.28 5.06 21.96
CA GLU A 805 33.60 5.23 23.24
C GLU A 805 32.10 4.99 23.04
N ILE A 806 31.45 4.27 23.94
CA ILE A 806 30.05 3.88 23.84
C ILE A 806 29.24 4.60 24.92
N PHE A 807 28.09 5.15 24.54
CA PHE A 807 27.16 5.89 25.39
C PHE A 807 25.74 5.32 25.26
N ASP A 808 24.94 5.46 26.32
CA ASP A 808 23.49 5.21 26.23
C ASP A 808 22.72 6.45 25.72
N MET A 809 21.40 6.29 25.54
CA MET A 809 20.48 7.35 25.10
C MET A 809 20.46 8.60 25.99
N SER A 810 20.85 8.51 27.25
CA SER A 810 20.94 9.64 28.17
C SER A 810 22.28 10.38 28.10
N GLY A 811 23.19 9.91 27.25
CA GLY A 811 24.57 10.40 27.15
C GLY A 811 25.49 9.86 28.24
N ARG A 812 25.08 8.82 28.99
CA ARG A 812 25.91 8.20 30.02
C ARG A 812 26.92 7.26 29.36
N PHE A 813 28.18 7.42 29.74
CA PHE A 813 29.29 6.58 29.26
C PHE A 813 29.15 5.12 29.73
N ILE A 814 29.37 4.19 28.80
CA ILE A 814 29.32 2.74 29.02
C ILE A 814 30.74 2.15 29.02
N GLN A 815 31.45 2.24 27.89
CA GLN A 815 32.76 1.60 27.69
C GLN A 815 33.57 2.35 26.63
N LYS A 816 34.89 2.14 26.61
CA LYS A 816 35.78 2.56 25.53
C LYS A 816 36.74 1.44 25.12
N GLY A 817 37.24 1.49 23.89
CA GLY A 817 38.21 0.53 23.38
C GLY A 817 39.00 1.08 22.20
N SER A 818 39.95 0.27 21.73
CA SER A 818 40.71 0.58 20.51
C SER A 818 41.29 -0.66 19.88
N PHE A 819 41.23 -0.74 18.55
CA PHE A 819 41.82 -1.84 17.79
C PHE A 819 42.56 -1.36 16.55
N LYS A 820 43.44 -2.23 16.06
CA LYS A 820 44.19 -2.06 14.82
C LYS A 820 43.78 -3.18 13.86
N GLY A 821 43.26 -2.85 12.70
CA GLY A 821 42.71 -3.82 11.75
C GLY A 821 41.28 -3.49 11.34
N ARG A 822 40.66 -4.38 10.57
CA ARG A 822 39.35 -4.13 9.95
C ARG A 822 38.15 -4.50 10.83
N GLU A 823 38.34 -5.30 11.86
CA GLU A 823 37.26 -5.81 12.71
C GLU A 823 37.75 -6.06 14.15
N GLU A 824 36.88 -5.81 15.13
CA GLU A 824 37.03 -6.24 16.52
C GLU A 824 35.68 -6.72 17.08
N ARG A 825 35.70 -7.85 17.81
CA ARG A 825 34.54 -8.36 18.55
C ARG A 825 34.60 -7.84 19.98
N ILE A 826 33.55 -7.13 20.40
CA ILE A 826 33.48 -6.48 21.69
C ILE A 826 32.39 -7.11 22.55
N LYS A 827 32.68 -7.33 23.83
CA LYS A 827 31.65 -7.74 24.80
C LYS A 827 31.02 -6.54 25.45
N LEU A 828 29.69 -6.45 25.40
CA LEU A 828 28.92 -5.31 25.87
C LEU A 828 27.82 -5.76 26.85
N ASN A 829 28.11 -5.81 28.14
CA ASN A 829 27.16 -6.26 29.17
C ASN A 829 26.18 -5.14 29.58
N VAL A 830 25.26 -4.81 28.68
CA VAL A 830 24.22 -3.78 28.88
C VAL A 830 22.84 -4.33 28.49
N THR A 831 21.76 -3.68 28.95
CA THR A 831 20.39 -4.10 28.62
C THR A 831 20.07 -3.86 27.13
N LYS A 832 19.08 -4.58 26.60
CA LYS A 832 18.54 -4.33 25.26
C LYS A 832 18.15 -2.85 25.10
N GLY A 833 18.43 -2.26 23.94
CA GLY A 833 18.17 -0.83 23.70
C GLY A 833 19.12 -0.16 22.72
N THR A 834 18.93 1.15 22.51
CA THR A 834 19.77 1.97 21.62
C THR A 834 20.97 2.57 22.35
N TYR A 835 22.13 2.53 21.68
CA TYR A 835 23.41 3.07 22.15
C TYR A 835 24.11 3.85 21.03
N PHE A 836 25.08 4.68 21.40
CA PHE A 836 25.87 5.47 20.46
C PHE A 836 27.36 5.18 20.64
N ILE A 837 28.05 4.91 19.53
CA ILE A 837 29.51 4.75 19.49
C ILE A 837 30.11 6.03 18.93
N ARG A 838 30.85 6.76 19.76
CA ARG A 838 31.69 7.89 19.36
C ARG A 838 33.08 7.42 19.01
N TYR A 839 33.62 7.82 17.86
CA TYR A 839 34.98 7.48 17.42
C TYR A 839 35.64 8.70 16.75
N HIS A 840 36.93 8.61 16.41
CA HIS A 840 37.60 9.62 15.59
C HIS A 840 37.60 9.19 14.12
N ASP A 841 37.07 10.03 13.24
CA ASP A 841 37.06 9.81 11.80
C ASP A 841 38.48 9.89 11.20
N LYS A 842 38.61 9.60 9.89
CA LYS A 842 39.92 9.67 9.19
C LYS A 842 40.57 11.06 9.20
N THR A 843 39.81 12.12 9.51
CA THR A 843 40.29 13.51 9.64
C THR A 843 40.67 13.87 11.07
N GLY A 844 40.48 12.96 12.02
CA GLY A 844 40.75 13.12 13.45
C GLY A 844 39.62 13.80 14.23
N LYS A 845 38.46 14.04 13.61
CA LYS A 845 37.30 14.68 14.26
C LYS A 845 36.40 13.62 14.93
N PRO A 846 35.72 13.96 16.04
CA PRO A 846 34.78 13.05 16.67
C PRO A 846 33.54 12.86 15.79
N ALA A 847 33.16 11.60 15.59
CA ALA A 847 32.04 11.11 14.80
C ALA A 847 31.22 10.09 15.63
N ILE A 848 29.94 9.86 15.28
CA ILE A 848 29.03 9.03 16.07
C ILE A 848 28.29 8.03 15.17
N VAL A 849 28.18 6.78 15.61
CA VAL A 849 27.41 5.70 14.97
C VAL A 849 26.35 5.19 15.95
N ARG A 850 25.11 5.01 15.48
CA ARG A 850 24.02 4.41 16.27
C ARG A 850 24.15 2.88 16.24
N MET A 851 23.94 2.26 17.40
CA MET A 851 23.94 0.80 17.58
C MET A 851 22.64 0.40 18.29
N ILE A 852 21.96 -0.62 17.78
CA ILE A 852 20.80 -1.22 18.46
C ILE A 852 21.25 -2.57 19.01
N LYS A 853 21.12 -2.75 20.33
CA LYS A 853 21.39 -4.01 21.00
C LYS A 853 20.06 -4.76 21.17
N LEU A 854 19.91 -5.87 20.45
CA LEU A 854 18.70 -6.71 20.41
C LEU A 854 18.49 -7.52 21.69
#